data_AF-A0A927IJG9-F1
#
_entry.id   AF-A0A927IJG9-F1
#
_cell.length_a   1.000
_cell.length_b   1.000
_cell.length_c   1.000
_cell.angle_alpha   90.00
_cell.angle_beta   90.00
_cell.angle_gamma   90.00
#
_symmetry.space_group_name_H-M   'P 1'
#
loop_
_entity.id
_entity.type
_entity.pdbx_description
1 polymer ?
#
loop_
_entity_poly.entity_id
_entity_poly.type
_entity_poly.pdbx_seq_one_letter_code
_entity_poly.pdbx_strand_id
1 'polypeptide(L)'
;MFPATHDFFDSMSFLSRYQCLLALAAALGLFALESLQNVKRIEALSSREGGFSFVTPDKSSRTGYAHGVRNLIGSDRNDDLHWVINSQQAAERNDFRLREVDYDNAPDGRESHWSSVYSWWIRLLAWGEPSRMEWSMLVANALLGALALVVVALLFQRNFGGSSGVVVCLCFSGFIPLRDVFKVGMGDHHAAAIFAVMLMVSFLLVGLTRAVEGRDARLLAGASAAFGALAMWINVVSVLPVFLGIGVAAICIRIWVRSSDSVGLGNYFRLWCRCTAGLSLLAYLIEYAPSKFAWRLEVNHPLYSLALLGTGELLGLLFASKPKTRRRWIRGAFACVLALQLPLAIVLFRGTVFQVADPFLMAVHERYIMEFQGLWANVLVMGSKLRLLAMVLPLLLLPALTWLLFRMKRASPEFAGMLLAMGPACILFVLTLFQARWWSALAALTMLPLALAFAGGAKRYTNRSIQLFAGACLLPGLIVFGMGAFTYGTPTPREDARVYERSIAHYLRARAADEEIVALASPDATTNLIYYGGAKGIGTFYWENNEGLKRAASMFAAPSLEIARERLSAAGVTHLLVYSWGGFEKEYLDLHRDFSEEAVDGKAFLMRLMEDQEIPQWLRPIPFQLPKEAKGMAVIYQVVPEMSPGQLASRRFEYLLEMGLGRAAHALEASLKDQDDLSAQVSLCRLLALQQRGNEFRVRLDKLREAVVQPEADLLLEDEIRLAGVLLIASRAAEAKRHLEHALSRLDREALRELNAETIRHLWDLADALELDAYEADLRTYSIALLPSRLRQAGK
;
A
#
# COMPACT_ATOMS: atom_id res chain seq x y z
N MET A 1 -58.36 9.42 40.03
CA MET A 1 -57.18 10.22 40.37
C MET A 1 -56.04 9.26 40.67
N PHE A 2 -55.22 8.89 39.68
CA PHE A 2 -53.86 8.32 39.82
C PHE A 2 -53.20 8.30 38.44
N PRO A 3 -52.45 9.34 38.05
CA PRO A 3 -51.50 9.31 36.96
C PRO A 3 -50.12 8.97 37.54
N ALA A 4 -49.64 7.72 37.41
CA ALA A 4 -48.33 7.34 37.96
C ALA A 4 -47.62 6.19 37.23
N THR A 5 -47.97 5.86 35.98
CA THR A 5 -47.27 4.80 35.21
C THR A 5 -46.57 5.30 33.95
N HIS A 6 -46.69 6.58 33.60
CA HIS A 6 -45.94 7.16 32.48
C HIS A 6 -44.50 7.58 32.85
N ASP A 7 -44.23 8.00 34.10
CA ASP A 7 -42.89 8.46 34.51
C ASP A 7 -41.86 7.34 34.74
N PHE A 8 -42.30 6.10 34.96
CA PHE A 8 -41.37 4.98 35.17
C PHE A 8 -40.72 4.47 33.88
N PHE A 9 -41.42 4.60 32.74
CA PHE A 9 -40.87 4.22 31.43
C PHE A 9 -39.95 5.31 30.86
N ASP A 10 -40.22 6.59 31.14
CA ASP A 10 -39.33 7.68 30.74
C ASP A 10 -38.01 7.68 31.55
N SER A 11 -38.04 7.32 32.83
CA SER A 11 -36.83 7.19 33.66
C SER A 11 -35.95 5.97 33.30
N MET A 12 -36.52 4.85 32.83
CA MET A 12 -35.72 3.77 32.24
C MET A 12 -35.08 4.16 30.90
N SER A 13 -35.74 5.02 30.12
CA SER A 13 -35.17 5.56 28.88
C SER A 13 -33.94 6.43 29.16
N PHE A 14 -33.94 7.18 30.27
CA PHE A 14 -32.87 8.06 30.70
C PHE A 14 -31.58 7.27 31.00
N LEU A 15 -31.62 6.28 31.89
CA LEU A 15 -30.45 5.45 32.25
C LEU A 15 -29.83 4.73 31.04
N SER A 16 -30.66 4.27 30.10
CA SER A 16 -30.18 3.59 28.88
C SER A 16 -29.39 4.51 27.95
N ARG A 17 -29.68 5.82 27.94
CA ARG A 17 -28.96 6.80 27.12
C ARG A 17 -27.55 7.03 27.65
N TYR A 18 -27.39 7.12 28.97
CA TYR A 18 -26.06 7.29 29.59
C TYR A 18 -25.17 6.06 29.38
N GLN A 19 -25.73 4.84 29.36
CA GLN A 19 -24.95 3.63 29.09
C GLN A 19 -24.27 3.66 27.71
N CYS A 20 -24.99 4.08 26.67
CA CYS A 20 -24.41 4.19 25.34
C CYS A 20 -23.35 5.29 25.26
N LEU A 21 -23.58 6.45 25.89
CA LEU A 21 -22.60 7.53 25.92
C LEU A 21 -21.33 7.14 26.69
N LEU A 22 -21.46 6.41 27.80
CA LEU A 22 -20.33 5.87 28.56
C LEU A 22 -19.55 4.83 27.74
N ALA A 23 -20.25 3.90 27.08
CA ALA A 23 -19.60 2.90 26.22
C ALA A 23 -18.90 3.57 25.02
N LEU A 24 -19.51 4.60 24.44
CA LEU A 24 -18.93 5.38 23.35
C LEU A 24 -17.68 6.15 23.82
N ALA A 25 -17.75 6.82 24.97
CA ALA A 25 -16.60 7.52 25.55
C ALA A 25 -15.45 6.57 25.87
N ALA A 26 -15.75 5.39 26.43
CA ALA A 26 -14.75 4.37 26.71
C ALA A 26 -14.10 3.83 25.43
N ALA A 27 -14.91 3.50 24.40
CA ALA A 27 -14.41 3.02 23.12
C ALA A 27 -13.55 4.07 22.41
N LEU A 28 -13.97 5.33 22.40
CA LEU A 28 -13.18 6.45 21.85
C LEU A 28 -11.88 6.67 22.64
N GLY A 29 -11.93 6.58 23.97
CA GLY A 29 -10.74 6.70 24.82
C GLY A 29 -9.72 5.62 24.52
N LEU A 30 -10.14 4.36 24.44
CA LEU A 30 -9.26 3.25 24.05
C LEU A 30 -8.72 3.41 22.62
N PHE A 31 -9.57 3.88 21.69
CA PHE A 31 -9.19 4.07 20.30
C PHE A 31 -8.16 5.20 20.15
N ALA A 32 -8.31 6.29 20.91
CA ALA A 32 -7.33 7.36 21.00
C ALA A 32 -6.01 6.88 21.61
N LEU A 33 -6.06 6.06 22.67
CA LEU A 33 -4.85 5.48 23.28
C LEU A 33 -4.10 4.57 22.31
N GLU A 34 -4.78 3.64 21.63
CA GLU A 34 -4.17 2.80 20.59
C GLU A 34 -3.60 3.66 19.44
N SER A 35 -4.32 4.70 19.03
CA SER A 35 -3.85 5.64 18.00
C SER A 35 -2.56 6.33 18.44
N LEU A 36 -2.45 6.79 19.68
CA LEU A 36 -1.24 7.40 20.23
C LEU A 36 -0.07 6.42 20.29
N GLN A 37 -0.30 5.16 20.67
CA GLN A 37 0.76 4.13 20.64
C GLN A 37 1.26 3.87 19.22
N ASN A 38 0.36 3.82 18.25
CA ASN A 38 0.72 3.64 16.85
C ASN A 38 1.49 4.84 16.29
N VAL A 39 1.11 6.08 16.64
CA VAL A 39 1.90 7.28 16.28
C VAL A 39 3.31 7.17 16.83
N LYS A 40 3.47 6.89 18.13
CA LYS A 40 4.80 6.74 18.76
C LYS A 40 5.62 5.65 18.09
N ARG A 41 4.99 4.52 17.74
CA ARG A 41 5.64 3.41 17.03
C ARG A 41 6.16 3.85 15.67
N ILE A 42 5.33 4.55 14.90
CA ILE A 42 5.67 5.05 13.56
C ILE A 42 6.75 6.13 13.63
N GLU A 43 6.69 7.03 14.60
CA GLU A 43 7.74 8.03 14.84
C GLU A 43 9.08 7.35 15.17
N ALA A 44 9.07 6.35 16.06
CA ALA A 44 10.29 5.62 16.40
C ALA A 44 10.86 4.85 15.20
N LEU A 45 10.02 4.18 14.42
CA LEU A 45 10.41 3.52 13.17
C LEU A 45 11.00 4.52 12.18
N SER A 46 10.33 5.65 11.99
CA SER A 46 10.77 6.72 11.08
C SER A 46 12.05 7.40 11.57
N SER A 47 12.34 7.40 12.87
CA SER A 47 13.57 7.95 13.43
C SER A 47 14.76 6.97 13.38
N ARG A 48 14.50 5.68 13.17
CA ARG A 48 15.56 4.66 13.14
C ARG A 48 16.43 4.80 11.90
N GLU A 49 17.74 4.88 12.08
CA GLU A 49 18.68 4.87 10.95
C GLU A 49 18.82 3.46 10.36
N GLY A 50 18.66 3.34 9.03
CA GLY A 50 18.92 2.09 8.30
C GLY A 50 20.25 2.08 7.56
N GLY A 51 21.18 2.98 7.92
CA GLY A 51 22.53 3.08 7.37
C GLY A 51 22.85 4.41 6.70
N PHE A 52 21.83 5.12 6.19
CA PHE A 52 21.96 6.44 5.57
C PHE A 52 20.65 7.22 5.72
N SER A 53 20.75 8.54 5.84
CA SER A 53 19.58 9.43 5.88
C SER A 53 19.92 10.72 5.14
N PHE A 54 19.04 11.10 4.22
CA PHE A 54 19.14 12.30 3.40
C PHE A 54 17.79 12.99 3.40
N VAL A 55 17.57 13.80 4.44
CA VAL A 55 16.32 14.53 4.64
C VAL A 55 16.67 15.97 4.97
N THR A 56 16.40 16.86 4.02
CA THR A 56 16.56 18.29 4.20
C THR A 56 15.18 18.93 4.06
N PRO A 57 14.59 19.49 5.14
CA PRO A 57 13.32 20.18 5.04
C PRO A 57 13.38 21.30 4.01
N ASP A 58 12.43 21.31 3.08
CA ASP A 58 12.29 22.33 2.06
C ASP A 58 10.80 22.61 1.86
N LYS A 59 10.36 23.78 2.35
CA LYS A 59 8.96 24.20 2.25
C LYS A 59 8.54 24.48 0.80
N SER A 60 9.49 24.72 -0.10
CA SER A 60 9.22 24.92 -1.52
C SER A 60 9.12 23.61 -2.30
N SER A 61 9.59 22.50 -1.71
CA SER A 61 9.48 21.18 -2.31
C SER A 61 8.05 20.63 -2.25
N ARG A 62 7.71 19.87 -3.29
CA ARG A 62 6.47 19.09 -3.46
C ARG A 62 6.19 18.13 -2.30
N THR A 63 7.22 17.68 -1.59
CA THR A 63 7.08 16.73 -0.49
C THR A 63 7.27 17.36 0.88
N GLY A 64 7.70 18.63 0.94
CA GLY A 64 8.21 19.26 2.15
C GLY A 64 9.70 18.96 2.43
N TYR A 65 10.36 18.18 1.57
CA TYR A 65 11.79 17.84 1.67
C TYR A 65 12.50 18.01 0.32
N ALA A 66 13.74 18.49 0.34
CA ALA A 66 14.54 18.70 -0.87
C ALA A 66 14.63 17.42 -1.70
N HIS A 67 14.68 17.58 -3.03
CA HIS A 67 14.78 16.48 -4.01
C HIS A 67 13.65 15.43 -3.95
N GLY A 68 12.49 15.78 -3.38
CA GLY A 68 11.30 14.93 -3.39
C GLY A 68 11.40 13.67 -2.54
N VAL A 69 12.35 13.60 -1.61
CA VAL A 69 12.45 12.51 -0.64
C VAL A 69 11.32 12.55 0.39
N ARG A 70 11.09 11.42 1.05
CA ARG A 70 10.14 11.28 2.17
C ARG A 70 10.77 10.46 3.29
N ASN A 71 10.29 10.64 4.50
CA ASN A 71 10.88 10.01 5.68
C ASN A 71 9.92 9.10 6.47
N LEU A 72 8.61 9.34 6.43
CA LEU A 72 7.65 8.58 7.22
C LEU A 72 7.59 7.13 6.76
N ILE A 73 7.77 6.20 7.70
CA ILE A 73 7.53 4.77 7.48
C ILE A 73 6.10 4.48 7.93
N GLY A 74 5.20 4.27 6.95
CA GLY A 74 3.78 4.01 7.16
C GLY A 74 3.47 2.62 7.71
N SER A 75 2.37 2.02 7.27
CA SER A 75 2.00 0.66 7.70
C SER A 75 2.86 -0.41 7.00
N ASP A 76 2.42 -1.67 7.01
CA ASP A 76 3.01 -2.77 6.24
C ASP A 76 2.41 -2.90 4.83
N ARG A 77 1.52 -1.98 4.44
CA ARG A 77 0.88 -1.87 3.11
C ARG A 77 1.52 -0.77 2.27
N ASN A 78 1.42 -0.86 0.95
CA ASN A 78 2.01 0.11 0.00
C ASN A 78 1.01 1.17 -0.49
N ASP A 79 -0.29 0.92 -0.35
CA ASP A 79 -1.35 1.83 -0.80
C ASP A 79 -1.24 3.22 -0.15
N ASP A 80 -0.84 3.27 1.11
CA ASP A 80 -0.66 4.51 1.88
C ASP A 80 0.38 5.43 1.24
N LEU A 81 1.48 4.85 0.76
CA LEU A 81 2.55 5.57 0.06
C LEU A 81 2.02 6.20 -1.23
N HIS A 82 1.26 5.46 -2.03
CA HIS A 82 0.68 5.99 -3.28
C HIS A 82 -0.39 7.05 -3.03
N TRP A 83 -1.20 6.92 -1.99
CA TRP A 83 -2.16 7.98 -1.66
C TRP A 83 -1.48 9.29 -1.28
N VAL A 84 -0.35 9.24 -0.58
CA VAL A 84 0.45 10.43 -0.28
C VAL A 84 1.01 11.03 -1.56
N ILE A 85 1.67 10.24 -2.41
CA ILE A 85 2.29 10.73 -3.65
C ILE A 85 1.22 11.33 -4.57
N ASN A 86 0.12 10.61 -4.80
CA ASN A 86 -0.98 11.07 -5.65
C ASN A 86 -1.60 12.36 -5.11
N SER A 87 -1.78 12.47 -3.79
CA SER A 87 -2.38 13.67 -3.19
C SER A 87 -1.43 14.87 -3.22
N GLN A 88 -0.12 14.65 -3.08
CA GLN A 88 0.90 15.69 -3.25
C GLN A 88 0.96 16.16 -4.72
N GLN A 89 1.00 15.23 -5.68
CA GLN A 89 1.01 15.56 -7.10
C GLN A 89 -0.26 16.31 -7.53
N ALA A 90 -1.43 15.89 -7.03
CA ALA A 90 -2.69 16.57 -7.30
C ALA A 90 -2.72 17.99 -6.68
N ALA A 91 -2.20 18.16 -5.45
CA ALA A 91 -2.12 19.47 -4.81
C ALA A 91 -1.16 20.40 -5.57
N GLU A 92 -0.01 19.89 -5.99
CA GLU A 92 0.99 20.66 -6.73
C GLU A 92 0.49 21.14 -8.08
N ARG A 93 -0.16 20.25 -8.85
CA ARG A 93 -0.73 20.58 -10.16
C ARG A 93 -2.01 21.42 -10.07
N ASN A 94 -2.50 21.69 -8.85
CA ASN A 94 -3.84 22.22 -8.60
C ASN A 94 -4.94 21.39 -9.29
N ASP A 95 -4.70 20.09 -9.42
CA ASP A 95 -5.64 19.16 -10.02
C ASP A 95 -6.75 18.84 -9.03
N PHE A 96 -7.98 19.15 -9.42
CA PHE A 96 -9.15 18.67 -8.68
C PHE A 96 -9.16 17.14 -8.60
N ARG A 97 -8.81 16.49 -9.72
CA ARG A 97 -8.60 15.05 -9.86
C ARG A 97 -7.30 14.76 -10.59
N LEU A 98 -6.47 13.90 -10.01
CA LEU A 98 -5.32 13.33 -10.69
C LEU A 98 -5.76 12.30 -11.73
N ARG A 99 -5.32 12.46 -12.98
CA ARG A 99 -5.69 11.58 -14.09
C ARG A 99 -4.56 10.68 -14.56
N GLU A 100 -3.33 11.14 -14.43
CA GLU A 100 -2.12 10.45 -14.87
C GLU A 100 -1.02 10.67 -13.85
N VAL A 101 -0.20 9.64 -13.68
CA VAL A 101 1.02 9.66 -12.89
C VAL A 101 2.20 9.38 -13.81
N ASP A 102 3.30 10.07 -13.57
CA ASP A 102 4.55 10.00 -14.34
C ASP A 102 5.66 9.28 -13.57
N TYR A 103 5.46 9.03 -12.28
CA TYR A 103 6.42 8.36 -11.42
C TYR A 103 6.32 6.82 -11.49
N ASP A 104 5.25 6.29 -12.09
CA ASP A 104 4.96 4.86 -12.14
C ASP A 104 4.76 4.44 -13.59
N ASN A 105 5.33 3.29 -13.98
CA ASN A 105 5.42 2.81 -15.36
C ASN A 105 6.29 3.68 -16.29
N ALA A 106 7.52 3.98 -15.87
CA ALA A 106 8.45 4.73 -16.70
C ALA A 106 8.71 4.07 -18.08
N PRO A 107 8.95 4.86 -19.14
CA PRO A 107 8.92 6.33 -19.19
C PRO A 107 7.51 6.89 -19.43
N ASP A 108 6.55 6.02 -19.79
CA ASP A 108 5.24 6.39 -20.32
C ASP A 108 4.30 6.97 -19.25
N GLY A 109 4.53 6.61 -17.99
CA GLY A 109 3.56 6.86 -16.94
C GLY A 109 2.36 5.91 -17.05
N ARG A 110 1.29 6.20 -16.29
CA ARG A 110 0.01 5.50 -16.42
C ARG A 110 -1.17 6.36 -16.00
N GLU A 111 -2.36 5.94 -16.41
CA GLU A 111 -3.60 6.50 -15.89
C GLU A 111 -3.77 6.20 -14.38
N SER A 112 -4.42 7.12 -13.68
CA SER A 112 -4.84 6.97 -12.29
C SER A 112 -6.35 6.97 -12.21
N HIS A 113 -6.90 5.83 -11.77
CA HIS A 113 -8.33 5.67 -11.58
C HIS A 113 -8.74 5.75 -10.10
N TRP A 114 -7.81 6.15 -9.24
CA TRP A 114 -8.03 6.26 -7.80
C TRP A 114 -9.08 7.34 -7.50
N SER A 115 -10.00 7.03 -6.58
CA SER A 115 -11.10 7.93 -6.25
C SER A 115 -10.60 9.26 -5.72
N SER A 116 -11.07 10.36 -6.32
CA SER A 116 -10.73 11.71 -5.87
C SER A 116 -11.22 11.99 -4.44
N VAL A 117 -12.28 11.32 -3.98
CA VAL A 117 -12.89 11.54 -2.65
C VAL A 117 -11.89 11.35 -1.52
N TYR A 118 -11.11 10.27 -1.55
CA TYR A 118 -10.15 9.99 -0.49
C TYR A 118 -8.94 10.94 -0.58
N SER A 119 -8.49 11.27 -1.79
CA SER A 119 -7.49 12.34 -1.99
C SER A 119 -7.97 13.68 -1.45
N TRP A 120 -9.24 14.07 -1.64
CA TRP A 120 -9.80 15.30 -1.06
C TRP A 120 -9.81 15.25 0.46
N TRP A 121 -10.14 14.09 1.03
CA TRP A 121 -10.10 13.91 2.48
C TRP A 121 -8.69 14.14 3.05
N ILE A 122 -7.67 13.54 2.46
CA ILE A 122 -6.27 13.71 2.90
C ILE A 122 -5.83 15.16 2.72
N ARG A 123 -6.11 15.77 1.55
CA ARG A 123 -5.76 17.17 1.25
C ARG A 123 -6.47 18.14 2.19
N LEU A 124 -7.73 17.88 2.55
CA LEU A 124 -8.47 18.67 3.52
C LEU A 124 -7.80 18.63 4.90
N LEU A 125 -7.40 17.44 5.36
CA LEU A 125 -6.66 17.27 6.63
C LEU A 125 -5.28 17.91 6.59
N ALA A 126 -4.67 18.02 5.41
CA ALA A 126 -3.39 18.71 5.21
C ALA A 126 -3.53 20.22 5.08
N TRP A 127 -4.76 20.76 5.04
CA TRP A 127 -5.05 22.13 4.62
C TRP A 127 -4.42 22.51 3.26
N GLY A 128 -4.27 21.52 2.37
CA GLY A 128 -3.63 21.67 1.08
C GLY A 128 -2.10 21.79 1.11
N GLU A 129 -1.45 21.79 2.29
CA GLU A 129 0.02 21.88 2.40
C GLU A 129 0.69 20.53 2.08
N PRO A 130 1.53 20.44 1.02
CA PRO A 130 2.13 19.17 0.61
C PRO A 130 3.04 18.52 1.69
N SER A 131 3.71 19.34 2.50
CA SER A 131 4.56 18.89 3.61
C SER A 131 3.78 18.25 4.76
N ARG A 132 2.46 18.45 4.85
CA ARG A 132 1.61 17.83 5.87
C ARG A 132 0.96 16.53 5.39
N MET A 133 1.05 16.20 4.10
CA MET A 133 0.32 15.08 3.51
C MET A 133 0.67 13.73 4.16
N GLU A 134 1.95 13.49 4.50
CA GLU A 134 2.40 12.29 5.22
C GLU A 134 1.69 12.16 6.58
N TRP A 135 1.63 13.25 7.35
CA TRP A 135 0.95 13.30 8.64
C TRP A 135 -0.57 13.19 8.52
N SER A 136 -1.17 13.84 7.53
CA SER A 136 -2.60 13.78 7.28
C SER A 136 -3.03 12.36 6.92
N MET A 137 -2.23 11.65 6.13
CA MET A 137 -2.45 10.24 5.81
C MET A 137 -2.43 9.36 7.06
N LEU A 138 -1.44 9.58 7.93
CA LEU A 138 -1.26 8.82 9.16
C LEU A 138 -2.52 8.77 10.03
N VAL A 139 -3.26 9.89 10.11
CA VAL A 139 -4.45 10.03 10.97
C VAL A 139 -5.78 9.91 10.22
N ALA A 140 -5.76 9.93 8.89
CA ALA A 140 -6.96 9.98 8.05
C ALA A 140 -7.99 8.89 8.41
N ASN A 141 -7.53 7.65 8.52
CA ASN A 141 -8.41 6.52 8.80
C ASN A 141 -8.82 6.44 10.28
N ALA A 142 -7.98 6.89 11.21
CA ALA A 142 -8.35 6.98 12.62
C ALA A 142 -9.50 7.98 12.84
N LEU A 143 -9.44 9.14 12.18
CA LEU A 143 -10.51 10.14 12.26
C LEU A 143 -11.82 9.62 11.65
N LEU A 144 -11.75 8.92 10.51
CA LEU A 144 -12.91 8.24 9.93
C LEU A 144 -13.47 7.17 10.86
N GLY A 145 -12.62 6.41 11.56
CA GLY A 145 -13.04 5.39 12.51
C GLY A 145 -13.76 5.97 13.73
N ALA A 146 -13.23 7.04 14.31
CA ALA A 146 -13.87 7.76 15.41
C ALA A 146 -15.24 8.33 14.98
N LEU A 147 -15.31 8.92 13.78
CA LEU A 147 -16.56 9.42 13.22
C LEU A 147 -17.57 8.29 12.97
N ALA A 148 -17.11 7.15 12.42
CA ALA A 148 -17.94 5.98 12.16
C ALA A 148 -18.54 5.41 13.44
N LEU A 149 -17.72 5.25 14.48
CA LEU A 149 -18.13 4.79 15.79
C LEU A 149 -19.21 5.72 16.39
N VAL A 150 -18.98 7.04 16.41
CA VAL A 150 -19.94 8.01 16.95
C VAL A 150 -21.25 7.98 16.18
N VAL A 151 -21.20 8.13 14.85
CA VAL A 151 -22.40 8.28 14.02
C VAL A 151 -23.25 7.01 14.06
N VAL A 152 -22.64 5.83 13.91
CA VAL A 152 -23.39 4.57 13.89
C VAL A 152 -23.92 4.21 15.28
N ALA A 153 -23.15 4.41 16.35
CA ALA A 153 -23.62 4.14 17.70
C ALA A 153 -24.82 5.02 18.08
N LEU A 154 -24.75 6.34 17.79
CA LEU A 154 -25.84 7.28 18.07
C LEU A 154 -27.06 7.01 17.18
N LEU A 155 -26.86 6.63 15.91
CA LEU A 155 -27.94 6.27 15.00
C LEU A 155 -28.72 5.04 15.52
N PHE A 156 -28.01 4.00 15.97
CA PHE A 156 -28.63 2.80 16.54
C PHE A 156 -29.23 3.06 17.91
N GLN A 157 -28.57 3.83 18.78
CA GLN A 157 -29.13 4.27 20.06
C GLN A 157 -30.48 4.98 19.86
N ARG A 158 -30.54 5.92 18.92
CA ARG A 158 -31.73 6.74 18.67
C ARG A 158 -32.90 5.92 18.12
N ASN A 159 -32.64 4.94 17.26
CA ASN A 159 -33.71 4.21 16.55
C ASN A 159 -34.03 2.84 17.15
N PHE A 160 -33.10 2.21 17.89
CA PHE A 160 -33.22 0.85 18.41
C PHE A 160 -32.97 0.73 19.92
N GLY A 161 -32.55 1.81 20.58
CA GLY A 161 -32.36 1.92 22.03
C GLY A 161 -30.90 1.81 22.50
N GLY A 162 -30.65 2.22 23.75
CA GLY A 162 -29.29 2.33 24.32
C GLY A 162 -28.45 1.04 24.23
N SER A 163 -29.04 -0.13 24.49
CA SER A 163 -28.34 -1.42 24.39
C SER A 163 -27.79 -1.69 22.98
N SER A 164 -28.50 -1.26 21.94
CA SER A 164 -28.09 -1.43 20.55
C SER A 164 -26.85 -0.58 20.24
N GLY A 165 -26.84 0.68 20.70
CA GLY A 165 -25.67 1.55 20.58
C GLY A 165 -24.45 1.07 21.38
N VAL A 166 -24.65 0.50 22.57
CA VAL A 166 -23.57 -0.16 23.34
C VAL A 166 -22.97 -1.32 22.55
N VAL A 167 -23.80 -2.18 21.94
CA VAL A 167 -23.31 -3.30 21.11
C VAL A 167 -22.50 -2.81 19.92
N VAL A 168 -22.91 -1.71 19.25
CA VAL A 168 -22.09 -1.09 18.21
C VAL A 168 -20.71 -0.71 18.75
N CYS A 169 -20.65 -0.04 19.91
CA CYS A 169 -19.36 0.35 20.52
C CYS A 169 -18.47 -0.86 20.83
N LEU A 170 -19.06 -1.93 21.38
CA LEU A 170 -18.34 -3.16 21.72
C LEU A 170 -17.86 -3.92 20.48
N CYS A 171 -18.68 -4.00 19.42
CA CYS A 171 -18.30 -4.66 18.18
C CYS A 171 -17.21 -3.88 17.44
N PHE A 172 -17.33 -2.56 17.36
CA PHE A 172 -16.31 -1.72 16.73
C PHE A 172 -14.95 -1.89 17.42
N SER A 173 -14.97 -2.00 18.75
CA SER A 173 -13.77 -2.20 19.58
C SER A 173 -13.25 -3.65 19.51
N GLY A 174 -14.14 -4.64 19.49
CA GLY A 174 -13.80 -6.06 19.57
C GLY A 174 -13.53 -6.74 18.24
N PHE A 175 -14.04 -6.24 17.12
CA PHE A 175 -13.80 -6.81 15.80
C PHE A 175 -12.48 -6.30 15.23
N ILE A 176 -11.41 -7.08 15.44
CA ILE A 176 -10.08 -6.78 14.92
C ILE A 176 -10.09 -6.47 13.41
N PRO A 177 -10.73 -7.27 12.52
CA PRO A 177 -10.70 -7.00 11.09
C PRO A 177 -11.31 -5.64 10.71
N LEU A 178 -12.35 -5.20 11.44
CA LEU A 178 -12.97 -3.89 11.25
C LEU A 178 -12.03 -2.77 11.73
N ARG A 179 -11.55 -2.91 12.97
CA ARG A 179 -10.71 -1.92 13.62
C ARG A 179 -9.38 -1.71 12.89
N ASP A 180 -8.78 -2.77 12.37
CA ASP A 180 -7.47 -2.73 11.70
C ASP A 180 -7.46 -1.79 10.48
N VAL A 181 -8.59 -1.63 9.78
CA VAL A 181 -8.70 -0.70 8.62
C VAL A 181 -8.78 0.76 9.06
N PHE A 182 -9.23 1.04 10.28
CA PHE A 182 -9.31 2.39 10.83
C PHE A 182 -8.08 2.80 11.66
N LYS A 183 -7.02 1.99 11.71
CA LYS A 183 -5.85 2.31 12.53
C LYS A 183 -5.05 3.47 11.97
N VAL A 184 -4.35 4.15 12.88
CA VAL A 184 -3.28 5.08 12.53
C VAL A 184 -2.22 4.37 11.69
N GLY A 185 -1.83 4.99 10.58
CA GLY A 185 -0.84 4.45 9.62
C GLY A 185 -1.41 3.53 8.56
N MET A 186 -2.66 3.06 8.70
CA MET A 186 -3.34 2.23 7.69
C MET A 186 -4.05 3.11 6.67
N GLY A 187 -3.30 3.99 6.03
CA GLY A 187 -3.81 5.05 5.16
C GLY A 187 -4.33 4.55 3.80
N ASP A 188 -5.53 3.97 3.77
CA ASP A 188 -6.17 3.51 2.53
C ASP A 188 -7.64 3.93 2.40
N HIS A 189 -8.16 3.83 1.18
CA HIS A 189 -9.54 4.20 0.88
C HIS A 189 -10.58 3.19 1.40
N HIS A 190 -10.18 2.02 1.90
CA HIS A 190 -11.12 1.00 2.37
C HIS A 190 -11.88 1.45 3.62
N ALA A 191 -11.23 2.19 4.53
CA ALA A 191 -11.90 2.76 5.70
C ALA A 191 -13.07 3.67 5.30
N ALA A 192 -12.85 4.56 4.34
CA ALA A 192 -13.87 5.47 3.83
C ALA A 192 -15.02 4.72 3.14
N ALA A 193 -14.69 3.70 2.32
CA ALA A 193 -15.68 2.86 1.67
C ALA A 193 -16.52 2.06 2.69
N ILE A 194 -15.88 1.42 3.68
CA ILE A 194 -16.56 0.67 4.73
C ILE A 194 -17.46 1.59 5.56
N PHE A 195 -16.99 2.78 5.92
CA PHE A 195 -17.80 3.74 6.65
C PHE A 195 -19.04 4.17 5.85
N ALA A 196 -18.88 4.50 4.56
CA ALA A 196 -20.00 4.82 3.67
C ALA A 196 -20.98 3.64 3.55
N VAL A 197 -20.48 2.41 3.45
CA VAL A 197 -21.30 1.18 3.44
C VAL A 197 -22.06 1.00 4.75
N MET A 198 -21.42 1.21 5.90
CA MET A 198 -22.07 1.14 7.21
C MET A 198 -23.24 2.13 7.29
N LEU A 199 -23.04 3.38 6.85
CA LEU A 199 -24.11 4.38 6.82
C LEU A 199 -25.21 4.02 5.81
N MET A 200 -24.85 3.57 4.61
CA MET A 200 -25.79 3.10 3.60
C MET A 200 -26.73 2.04 4.19
N VAL A 201 -26.18 0.97 4.75
CA VAL A 201 -26.99 -0.14 5.30
C VAL A 201 -27.75 0.29 6.55
N SER A 202 -27.15 1.11 7.42
CA SER A 202 -27.80 1.58 8.65
C SER A 202 -29.01 2.48 8.37
N PHE A 203 -28.88 3.44 7.45
CA PHE A 203 -30.02 4.28 7.05
C PHE A 203 -31.08 3.48 6.29
N LEU A 204 -30.66 2.53 5.43
CA LEU A 204 -31.60 1.66 4.72
C LEU A 204 -32.42 0.83 5.71
N LEU A 205 -31.75 0.29 6.74
CA LEU A 205 -32.33 -0.50 7.80
C LEU A 205 -33.33 0.28 8.63
N VAL A 206 -32.95 1.47 9.13
CA VAL A 206 -33.86 2.35 9.89
C VAL A 206 -35.04 2.79 9.02
N GLY A 207 -34.82 3.08 7.74
CA GLY A 207 -35.89 3.45 6.83
C GLY A 207 -36.82 2.27 6.51
N LEU A 208 -36.28 1.05 6.37
CA LEU A 208 -37.06 -0.15 6.14
C LEU A 208 -37.98 -0.45 7.33
N THR A 209 -37.47 -0.40 8.57
CA THR A 209 -38.30 -0.67 9.75
C THR A 209 -39.43 0.34 9.87
N ARG A 210 -39.17 1.63 9.60
CA ARG A 210 -40.20 2.68 9.53
C ARG A 210 -41.21 2.44 8.41
N ALA A 211 -40.75 2.04 7.23
CA ALA A 211 -41.62 1.79 6.09
C ALA A 211 -42.56 0.60 6.33
N VAL A 212 -42.08 -0.47 6.98
CA VAL A 212 -42.91 -1.62 7.39
C VAL A 212 -43.97 -1.20 8.42
N GLU A 213 -43.65 -0.25 9.29
CA GLU A 213 -44.60 0.34 10.25
C GLU A 213 -45.54 1.38 9.61
N GLY A 214 -45.45 1.64 8.30
CA GLY A 214 -46.26 2.63 7.60
C GLY A 214 -45.86 4.09 7.83
N ARG A 215 -44.68 4.35 8.42
CA ARG A 215 -44.13 5.69 8.63
C ARG A 215 -43.37 6.17 7.40
N ASP A 216 -43.29 7.49 7.21
CA ASP A 216 -42.48 8.04 6.12
C ASP A 216 -40.98 7.73 6.33
N ALA A 217 -40.37 7.21 5.27
CA ALA A 217 -38.98 6.78 5.23
C ALA A 217 -38.22 7.37 4.03
N ARG A 218 -38.81 8.32 3.28
CA ARG A 218 -38.20 8.88 2.05
C ARG A 218 -36.84 9.54 2.30
N LEU A 219 -36.72 10.32 3.37
CA LEU A 219 -35.46 10.97 3.73
C LEU A 219 -34.36 9.95 4.09
N LEU A 220 -34.73 8.85 4.77
CA LEU A 220 -33.78 7.78 5.12
C LEU A 220 -33.38 6.97 3.89
N ALA A 221 -34.31 6.75 2.95
CA ALA A 221 -33.99 6.18 1.64
C ALA A 221 -33.01 7.07 0.89
N GLY A 222 -33.24 8.39 0.86
CA GLY A 222 -32.36 9.36 0.22
C GLY A 222 -30.97 9.40 0.85
N ALA A 223 -30.89 9.44 2.19
CA ALA A 223 -29.61 9.41 2.92
C ALA A 223 -28.84 8.11 2.65
N SER A 224 -29.52 6.97 2.74
CA SER A 224 -28.92 5.67 2.40
C SER A 224 -28.41 5.63 0.96
N ALA A 225 -29.20 6.14 0.02
CA ALA A 225 -28.84 6.20 -1.39
C ALA A 225 -27.61 7.08 -1.65
N ALA A 226 -27.50 8.22 -0.96
CA ALA A 226 -26.34 9.10 -1.04
C ALA A 226 -25.07 8.41 -0.55
N PHE A 227 -25.12 7.73 0.59
CA PHE A 227 -23.98 6.95 1.10
C PHE A 227 -23.66 5.73 0.22
N GLY A 228 -24.67 5.11 -0.41
CA GLY A 228 -24.44 4.05 -1.39
C GLY A 228 -23.72 4.53 -2.64
N ALA A 229 -24.11 5.71 -3.16
CA ALA A 229 -23.43 6.34 -4.28
C ALA A 229 -22.01 6.79 -3.91
N LEU A 230 -21.82 7.35 -2.71
CA LEU A 230 -20.49 7.71 -2.19
C LEU A 230 -19.59 6.48 -2.05
N ALA A 231 -20.12 5.38 -1.51
CA ALA A 231 -19.37 4.13 -1.39
C ALA A 231 -18.93 3.61 -2.77
N MET A 232 -19.80 3.66 -3.79
CA MET A 232 -19.44 3.30 -5.15
C MET A 232 -18.39 4.23 -5.76
N TRP A 233 -18.46 5.53 -5.46
CA TRP A 233 -17.47 6.50 -5.91
C TRP A 233 -16.09 6.22 -5.31
N ILE A 234 -16.03 5.78 -4.05
CA ILE A 234 -14.77 5.44 -3.39
C ILE A 234 -14.23 4.09 -3.91
N ASN A 235 -15.04 3.03 -3.87
CA ASN A 235 -14.64 1.69 -4.29
C ASN A 235 -15.88 0.85 -4.67
N VAL A 236 -16.24 0.84 -5.95
CA VAL A 236 -17.41 0.09 -6.42
C VAL A 236 -17.25 -1.41 -6.28
N VAL A 237 -16.04 -1.96 -6.51
CA VAL A 237 -15.77 -3.41 -6.47
C VAL A 237 -16.09 -3.97 -5.09
N SER A 238 -15.71 -3.27 -4.02
CA SER A 238 -16.00 -3.69 -2.65
C SER A 238 -17.48 -3.57 -2.26
N VAL A 239 -18.24 -2.70 -2.94
CA VAL A 239 -19.63 -2.37 -2.58
C VAL A 239 -20.65 -3.22 -3.35
N LEU A 240 -20.31 -3.73 -4.54
CA LEU A 240 -21.21 -4.58 -5.33
C LEU A 240 -21.75 -5.81 -4.58
N PRO A 241 -20.94 -6.58 -3.81
CA PRO A 241 -21.46 -7.69 -3.02
C PRO A 241 -22.48 -7.26 -1.96
N VAL A 242 -22.35 -6.03 -1.44
CA VAL A 242 -23.30 -5.45 -0.48
C VAL A 242 -24.64 -5.16 -1.16
N PHE A 243 -24.63 -4.56 -2.35
CA PHE A 243 -25.84 -4.37 -3.16
C PHE A 243 -26.52 -5.69 -3.51
N LEU A 244 -25.75 -6.71 -3.89
CA LEU A 244 -26.27 -8.05 -4.14
C LEU A 244 -26.95 -8.62 -2.88
N GLY A 245 -26.31 -8.51 -1.72
CA GLY A 245 -26.87 -8.94 -0.44
C GLY A 245 -28.16 -8.21 -0.07
N ILE A 246 -28.26 -6.90 -0.33
CA ILE A 246 -29.49 -6.11 -0.15
C ILE A 246 -30.60 -6.64 -1.08
N GLY A 247 -30.28 -6.91 -2.35
CA GLY A 247 -31.24 -7.45 -3.33
C GLY A 247 -31.77 -8.83 -2.91
N VAL A 248 -30.88 -9.74 -2.51
CA VAL A 248 -31.25 -11.07 -1.98
C VAL A 248 -32.12 -10.93 -0.73
N ALA A 249 -31.75 -10.06 0.20
CA ALA A 249 -32.56 -9.81 1.40
C ALA A 249 -33.95 -9.27 1.06
N ALA A 250 -34.08 -8.37 0.08
CA ALA A 250 -35.37 -7.86 -0.37
C ALA A 250 -36.27 -8.97 -0.95
N ILE A 251 -35.69 -9.92 -1.70
CA ILE A 251 -36.42 -11.11 -2.18
C ILE A 251 -36.90 -11.98 -1.01
N CYS A 252 -36.02 -12.26 -0.06
CA CYS A 252 -36.33 -13.00 1.16
C CYS A 252 -37.44 -12.33 1.98
N ILE A 253 -37.37 -11.01 2.15
CA ILE A 253 -38.42 -10.22 2.82
C ILE A 253 -39.75 -10.40 2.10
N ARG A 254 -39.79 -10.34 0.77
CA ARG A 254 -41.03 -10.56 0.02
C ARG A 254 -41.64 -11.95 0.24
N ILE A 255 -40.81 -12.98 0.37
CA ILE A 255 -41.25 -14.37 0.55
C ILE A 255 -41.84 -14.57 1.95
N TRP A 256 -41.23 -14.00 2.98
CA TRP A 256 -41.56 -14.28 4.38
C TRP A 256 -42.39 -13.21 5.10
N VAL A 257 -42.52 -12.00 4.54
CA VAL A 257 -43.38 -10.92 5.05
C VAL A 257 -44.67 -10.88 4.21
N ARG A 258 -45.84 -10.82 4.86
CA ARG A 258 -47.15 -10.88 4.19
C ARG A 258 -47.39 -9.68 3.27
N SER A 259 -48.22 -9.86 2.24
CA SER A 259 -48.51 -8.84 1.22
C SER A 259 -49.29 -7.63 1.73
N SER A 260 -50.08 -7.76 2.81
CA SER A 260 -50.77 -6.66 3.48
C SER A 260 -49.82 -5.70 4.19
N ASP A 261 -48.69 -6.22 4.68
CA ASP A 261 -47.76 -5.52 5.56
C ASP A 261 -46.56 -4.93 4.79
N SER A 262 -46.54 -5.13 3.46
CA SER A 262 -45.49 -4.66 2.55
C SER A 262 -45.93 -3.52 1.64
N VAL A 263 -47.09 -2.92 1.93
CA VAL A 263 -47.63 -1.79 1.17
C VAL A 263 -46.67 -0.60 1.28
N GLY A 264 -46.01 -0.27 0.17
CA GLY A 264 -45.05 0.83 0.08
C GLY A 264 -43.58 0.41 -0.05
N LEU A 265 -43.21 -0.82 0.34
CA LEU A 265 -41.82 -1.31 0.23
C LEU A 265 -41.31 -1.31 -1.21
N GLY A 266 -42.16 -1.66 -2.17
CA GLY A 266 -41.79 -1.59 -3.59
C GLY A 266 -41.44 -0.18 -4.05
N ASN A 267 -42.11 0.85 -3.52
CA ASN A 267 -41.79 2.24 -3.84
C ASN A 267 -40.55 2.73 -3.09
N TYR A 268 -40.33 2.23 -1.87
CA TYR A 268 -39.14 2.51 -1.07
C TYR A 268 -37.86 2.03 -1.80
N PHE A 269 -37.82 0.76 -2.23
CA PHE A 269 -36.66 0.24 -2.98
C PHE A 269 -36.49 0.91 -4.35
N ARG A 270 -37.58 1.22 -5.06
CA ARG A 270 -37.50 2.01 -6.31
C ARG A 270 -36.88 3.38 -6.07
N LEU A 271 -37.33 4.10 -5.05
CA LEU A 271 -36.81 5.42 -4.72
C LEU A 271 -35.32 5.34 -4.38
N TRP A 272 -34.97 4.41 -3.47
CA TRP A 272 -33.58 4.18 -3.08
C TRP A 272 -32.69 3.91 -4.30
N CYS A 273 -33.01 2.91 -5.13
CA CYS A 273 -32.22 2.60 -6.31
C CYS A 273 -32.12 3.75 -7.32
N ARG A 274 -33.21 4.52 -7.54
CA ARG A 274 -33.20 5.68 -8.45
C ARG A 274 -32.30 6.80 -7.94
N CYS A 275 -32.38 7.10 -6.64
CA CYS A 275 -31.52 8.08 -6.00
C CYS A 275 -30.06 7.63 -6.05
N THR A 276 -29.76 6.36 -5.73
CA THR A 276 -28.39 5.83 -5.77
C THR A 276 -27.84 5.89 -7.20
N ALA A 277 -28.63 5.49 -8.20
CA ALA A 277 -28.24 5.55 -9.61
C ALA A 277 -27.98 6.99 -10.07
N GLY A 278 -28.87 7.94 -9.74
CA GLY A 278 -28.68 9.33 -10.12
C GLY A 278 -27.43 9.95 -9.49
N LEU A 279 -27.20 9.69 -8.20
CA LEU A 279 -26.03 10.19 -7.47
C LEU A 279 -24.73 9.50 -7.88
N SER A 280 -24.77 8.20 -8.20
CA SER A 280 -23.62 7.46 -8.75
C SER A 280 -23.24 7.99 -10.14
N LEU A 281 -24.22 8.28 -10.99
CA LEU A 281 -23.96 8.91 -12.29
C LEU A 281 -23.37 10.31 -12.12
N LEU A 282 -23.91 11.12 -11.20
CA LEU A 282 -23.35 12.44 -10.88
C LEU A 282 -21.91 12.33 -10.39
N ALA A 283 -21.61 11.40 -9.47
CA ALA A 283 -20.27 11.13 -9.01
C ALA A 283 -19.33 10.74 -10.17
N TYR A 284 -19.77 9.89 -11.10
CA TYR A 284 -18.99 9.55 -12.29
C TYR A 284 -18.70 10.77 -13.16
N LEU A 285 -19.69 11.65 -13.36
CA LEU A 285 -19.51 12.88 -14.13
C LEU A 285 -18.55 13.84 -13.44
N ILE A 286 -18.61 14.00 -12.11
CA ILE A 286 -17.64 14.80 -11.36
C ILE A 286 -16.22 14.24 -11.51
N GLU A 287 -16.10 12.91 -11.48
CA GLU A 287 -14.83 12.20 -11.59
C GLU A 287 -14.25 12.35 -13.02
N TYR A 288 -15.03 12.15 -14.08
CA TYR A 288 -14.52 11.98 -15.45
C TYR A 288 -14.86 13.07 -16.47
N ALA A 289 -15.82 13.96 -16.21
CA ALA A 289 -16.11 15.06 -17.15
C ALA A 289 -15.07 16.19 -17.03
N PRO A 290 -14.81 16.97 -18.10
CA PRO A 290 -15.34 16.81 -19.47
C PRO A 290 -14.53 15.87 -20.37
N SER A 291 -13.40 15.31 -19.90
CA SER A 291 -12.44 14.56 -20.73
C SER A 291 -11.96 13.28 -20.07
N LYS A 292 -11.67 12.25 -20.89
CA LYS A 292 -11.19 10.90 -20.48
C LYS A 292 -12.24 10.07 -19.75
N PHE A 293 -13.42 9.86 -20.37
CA PHE A 293 -14.41 8.91 -19.88
C PHE A 293 -13.85 7.49 -19.94
N ALA A 294 -13.24 7.04 -18.85
CA ALA A 294 -12.63 5.72 -18.77
C ALA A 294 -13.71 4.65 -18.87
N TRP A 295 -13.46 3.66 -19.74
CA TRP A 295 -14.33 2.50 -19.93
C TRP A 295 -13.88 1.34 -19.03
N ARG A 296 -13.80 1.62 -17.72
CA ARG A 296 -13.28 0.73 -16.67
C ARG A 296 -14.35 0.42 -15.63
N LEU A 297 -14.45 -0.85 -15.24
CA LEU A 297 -15.41 -1.37 -14.26
C LEU A 297 -14.76 -1.65 -12.89
N GLU A 298 -13.49 -1.32 -12.70
CA GLU A 298 -12.85 -1.27 -11.38
C GLU A 298 -13.35 -0.09 -10.55
N VAL A 299 -13.91 0.91 -11.23
CA VAL A 299 -14.29 2.21 -10.69
C VAL A 299 -15.75 2.52 -11.00
N ASN A 300 -16.29 3.53 -10.32
CA ASN A 300 -17.66 3.97 -10.59
C ASN A 300 -17.86 4.23 -12.09
N HIS A 301 -19.01 3.82 -12.62
CA HIS A 301 -19.31 3.78 -14.07
C HIS A 301 -20.82 3.86 -14.33
N PRO A 302 -21.29 4.47 -15.43
CA PRO A 302 -22.71 4.60 -15.74
C PRO A 302 -23.47 3.26 -15.83
N LEU A 303 -22.78 2.17 -16.21
CA LEU A 303 -23.40 0.84 -16.26
C LEU A 303 -23.87 0.36 -14.88
N TYR A 304 -23.22 0.77 -13.79
CA TYR A 304 -23.74 0.47 -12.45
C TYR A 304 -25.03 1.22 -12.14
N SER A 305 -25.12 2.48 -12.57
CA SER A 305 -26.33 3.28 -12.41
C SER A 305 -27.51 2.67 -13.18
N LEU A 306 -27.28 2.19 -14.40
CA LEU A 306 -28.29 1.47 -15.18
C LEU A 306 -28.71 0.16 -14.50
N ALA A 307 -27.74 -0.61 -13.98
CA ALA A 307 -28.03 -1.85 -13.25
C ALA A 307 -28.87 -1.61 -12.00
N LEU A 308 -28.61 -0.52 -11.26
CA LEU A 308 -29.41 -0.11 -10.10
C LEU A 308 -30.83 0.29 -10.50
N LEU A 309 -31.02 1.03 -11.61
CA LEU A 309 -32.36 1.37 -12.11
C LEU A 309 -33.17 0.12 -12.48
N GLY A 310 -32.55 -0.83 -13.20
CA GLY A 310 -33.16 -2.12 -13.51
C GLY A 310 -33.55 -2.89 -12.26
N THR A 311 -32.60 -3.04 -11.32
CA THR A 311 -32.81 -3.74 -10.04
C THR A 311 -33.92 -3.11 -9.21
N GLY A 312 -33.94 -1.77 -9.11
CA GLY A 312 -34.98 -1.03 -8.39
C GLY A 312 -36.38 -1.25 -8.95
N GLU A 313 -36.51 -1.28 -10.29
CA GLU A 313 -37.79 -1.59 -10.91
C GLU A 313 -38.19 -3.06 -10.72
N LEU A 314 -37.27 -4.01 -10.82
CA LEU A 314 -37.53 -5.43 -10.54
C LEU A 314 -38.01 -5.65 -9.10
N LEU A 315 -37.34 -5.05 -8.10
CA LEU A 315 -37.80 -5.08 -6.71
C LEU A 315 -39.16 -4.41 -6.56
N GLY A 316 -39.35 -3.25 -7.18
CA GLY A 316 -40.65 -2.56 -7.16
C GLY A 316 -41.78 -3.38 -7.78
N LEU A 317 -41.49 -4.19 -8.81
CA LEU A 317 -42.43 -5.12 -9.41
C LEU A 317 -42.65 -6.35 -8.53
N LEU A 318 -41.63 -6.84 -7.83
CA LEU A 318 -41.70 -7.98 -6.92
C LEU A 318 -42.68 -7.71 -5.75
N PHE A 319 -42.69 -6.49 -5.24
CA PHE A 319 -43.58 -6.04 -4.15
C PHE A 319 -44.96 -5.51 -4.63
N ALA A 320 -45.24 -5.48 -5.93
CA ALA A 320 -46.51 -4.94 -6.44
C ALA A 320 -47.66 -5.99 -6.40
N SER A 321 -48.76 -5.63 -5.71
CA SER A 321 -49.95 -6.48 -5.50
C SER A 321 -50.93 -6.55 -6.69
N LYS A 322 -50.73 -5.75 -7.75
CA LYS A 322 -51.67 -5.63 -8.89
C LYS A 322 -51.57 -6.80 -9.89
N PRO A 323 -52.61 -7.10 -10.69
CA PRO A 323 -52.59 -8.16 -11.69
C PRO A 323 -51.49 -7.99 -12.76
N LYS A 324 -51.06 -9.10 -13.37
CA LYS A 324 -50.03 -9.12 -14.43
C LYS A 324 -50.60 -8.57 -15.74
N THR A 325 -50.26 -7.32 -16.09
CA THR A 325 -50.61 -6.71 -17.37
C THR A 325 -49.47 -6.83 -18.39
N ARG A 326 -49.77 -6.77 -19.69
CA ARG A 326 -48.73 -6.74 -20.76
C ARG A 326 -47.67 -5.65 -20.51
N ARG A 327 -48.10 -4.47 -20.05
CA ARG A 327 -47.21 -3.35 -19.69
C ARG A 327 -46.25 -3.71 -18.55
N ARG A 328 -46.66 -4.55 -17.60
CA ARG A 328 -45.80 -5.03 -16.51
C ARG A 328 -44.72 -5.98 -17.01
N TRP A 329 -45.04 -6.88 -17.94
CA TRP A 329 -44.08 -7.78 -18.56
C TRP A 329 -43.01 -7.02 -19.36
N ILE A 330 -43.43 -6.06 -20.19
CA ILE A 330 -42.49 -5.22 -20.96
C ILE A 330 -41.56 -4.45 -20.01
N ARG A 331 -42.12 -3.84 -18.95
CA ARG A 331 -41.32 -3.16 -17.92
C ARG A 331 -40.33 -4.10 -17.22
N GLY A 332 -40.78 -5.30 -16.86
CA GLY A 332 -39.92 -6.32 -16.25
C GLY A 332 -38.79 -6.77 -17.18
N ALA A 333 -39.09 -7.04 -18.45
CA ALA A 333 -38.09 -7.41 -19.45
C ALA A 333 -37.03 -6.32 -19.63
N PHE A 334 -37.45 -5.05 -19.78
CA PHE A 334 -36.53 -3.92 -19.88
C PHE A 334 -35.68 -3.77 -18.61
N ALA A 335 -36.28 -3.91 -17.43
CA ALA A 335 -35.56 -3.86 -16.16
C ALA A 335 -34.54 -5.00 -16.01
N CYS A 336 -34.86 -6.21 -16.49
CA CYS A 336 -33.91 -7.31 -16.56
C CYS A 336 -32.72 -7.00 -17.47
N VAL A 337 -32.96 -6.44 -18.67
CA VAL A 337 -31.88 -6.03 -19.58
C VAL A 337 -30.96 -5.02 -18.90
N LEU A 338 -31.52 -3.99 -18.26
CA LEU A 338 -30.74 -2.99 -17.53
C LEU A 338 -29.93 -3.58 -16.36
N ALA A 339 -30.47 -4.58 -15.66
CA ALA A 339 -29.77 -5.24 -14.55
C ALA A 339 -28.66 -6.20 -15.04
N LEU A 340 -28.91 -6.94 -16.12
CA LEU A 340 -28.01 -7.99 -16.62
C LEU A 340 -26.91 -7.48 -17.55
N GLN A 341 -27.01 -6.27 -18.09
CA GLN A 341 -25.96 -5.73 -18.97
C GLN A 341 -24.58 -5.64 -18.29
N LEU A 342 -24.54 -5.38 -16.97
CA LEU A 342 -23.28 -5.24 -16.24
C LEU A 342 -22.49 -6.57 -16.14
N PRO A 343 -23.05 -7.67 -15.59
CA PRO A 343 -22.34 -8.94 -15.58
C PRO A 343 -22.05 -9.44 -17.00
N LEU A 344 -22.95 -9.17 -17.96
CA LEU A 344 -22.71 -9.52 -19.36
C LEU A 344 -21.51 -8.76 -19.94
N ALA A 345 -21.36 -7.48 -19.65
CA ALA A 345 -20.22 -6.69 -20.10
C ALA A 345 -18.89 -7.23 -19.54
N ILE A 346 -18.86 -7.59 -18.25
CA ILE A 346 -17.66 -8.18 -17.62
C ILE A 346 -17.29 -9.50 -18.30
N VAL A 347 -18.26 -10.38 -18.53
CA VAL A 347 -18.02 -11.70 -19.13
C VAL A 347 -17.58 -11.61 -20.59
N LEU A 348 -18.22 -10.73 -21.38
CA LEU A 348 -17.97 -10.60 -22.81
C LEU A 348 -16.69 -9.82 -23.13
N PHE A 349 -16.34 -8.78 -22.37
CA PHE A 349 -15.24 -7.88 -22.71
C PHE A 349 -13.99 -8.00 -21.81
N ARG A 350 -14.10 -8.68 -20.65
CA ARG A 350 -12.99 -9.07 -19.74
C ARG A 350 -11.96 -7.93 -19.53
N GLY A 351 -10.66 -8.21 -19.73
CA GLY A 351 -9.54 -7.28 -19.51
C GLY A 351 -9.65 -5.91 -20.21
N THR A 352 -10.50 -5.80 -21.23
CA THR A 352 -10.79 -4.54 -21.92
C THR A 352 -11.54 -3.56 -21.01
N VAL A 353 -12.56 -4.06 -20.30
CA VAL A 353 -13.42 -3.27 -19.40
C VAL A 353 -13.12 -3.50 -17.92
N PHE A 354 -12.43 -4.59 -17.61
CA PHE A 354 -12.11 -5.03 -16.25
C PHE A 354 -10.75 -5.76 -16.27
N GLN A 355 -9.67 -5.00 -16.17
CA GLN A 355 -8.27 -5.44 -16.05
C GLN A 355 -8.04 -6.52 -15.00
N VAL A 356 -8.80 -6.53 -13.89
CA VAL A 356 -8.65 -7.59 -12.87
C VAL A 356 -8.96 -8.98 -13.43
N ALA A 357 -9.66 -9.08 -14.57
CA ALA A 357 -9.87 -10.33 -15.31
C ALA A 357 -8.77 -10.66 -16.35
N ASP A 358 -7.70 -9.87 -16.43
CA ASP A 358 -6.49 -10.21 -17.20
C ASP A 358 -5.81 -11.44 -16.57
N PRO A 359 -5.46 -12.48 -17.35
CA PRO A 359 -4.91 -13.72 -16.80
C PRO A 359 -3.60 -13.53 -16.02
N PHE A 360 -2.72 -12.64 -16.48
CA PHE A 360 -1.44 -12.36 -15.81
C PHE A 360 -1.70 -11.71 -14.45
N LEU A 361 -2.53 -10.68 -14.40
CA LEU A 361 -2.86 -9.99 -13.15
C LEU A 361 -3.65 -10.88 -12.18
N MET A 362 -4.54 -11.72 -12.69
CA MET A 362 -5.27 -12.70 -11.88
C MET A 362 -4.31 -13.71 -11.23
N ALA A 363 -3.29 -14.19 -11.96
CA ALA A 363 -2.26 -15.06 -11.40
C ALA A 363 -1.43 -14.35 -10.31
N VAL A 364 -1.10 -13.06 -10.52
CA VAL A 364 -0.44 -12.22 -9.50
C VAL A 364 -1.27 -12.19 -8.21
N HIS A 365 -2.56 -11.83 -8.32
CA HIS A 365 -3.46 -11.75 -7.19
C HIS A 365 -3.61 -13.10 -6.47
N GLU A 366 -3.91 -14.18 -7.19
CA GLU A 366 -4.21 -15.48 -6.58
C GLU A 366 -3.00 -16.13 -5.91
N ARG A 367 -1.81 -16.01 -6.51
CA ARG A 367 -0.63 -16.76 -6.06
C ARG A 367 0.21 -15.98 -5.05
N TYR A 368 0.33 -14.66 -5.20
CA TYR A 368 1.38 -13.91 -4.52
C TYR A 368 0.90 -12.79 -3.59
N ILE A 369 -0.37 -12.38 -3.67
CA ILE A 369 -0.92 -11.34 -2.77
C ILE A 369 -1.85 -11.96 -1.72
N MET A 370 -1.41 -11.95 -0.46
CA MET A 370 -2.10 -12.56 0.69
C MET A 370 -3.57 -12.13 0.85
N GLU A 371 -3.93 -10.90 0.48
CA GLU A 371 -5.31 -10.40 0.64
C GLU A 371 -6.30 -11.06 -0.33
N PHE A 372 -5.82 -11.54 -1.48
CA PHE A 372 -6.61 -12.25 -2.49
C PHE A 372 -6.63 -13.76 -2.27
N GLN A 373 -5.83 -14.26 -1.32
CA GLN A 373 -5.87 -15.65 -0.90
C GLN A 373 -7.01 -15.92 0.09
N GLY A 374 -7.41 -17.19 0.19
CA GLY A 374 -8.50 -17.62 1.07
C GLY A 374 -8.25 -17.39 2.56
N LEU A 375 -9.33 -17.47 3.33
CA LEU A 375 -9.31 -17.33 4.79
C LEU A 375 -8.28 -18.26 5.44
N TRP A 376 -8.18 -19.50 4.97
CA TRP A 376 -7.31 -20.51 5.56
C TRP A 376 -5.82 -20.18 5.41
N ALA A 377 -5.40 -19.69 4.24
CA ALA A 377 -4.02 -19.25 4.03
C ALA A 377 -3.63 -18.15 5.03
N ASN A 378 -4.54 -17.20 5.27
CA ASN A 378 -4.34 -16.12 6.23
C ASN A 378 -4.35 -16.60 7.68
N VAL A 379 -5.25 -17.52 8.05
CA VAL A 379 -5.37 -18.08 9.40
C VAL A 379 -4.13 -18.89 9.81
N LEU A 380 -3.55 -19.66 8.89
CA LEU A 380 -2.41 -20.54 9.17
C LEU A 380 -1.12 -19.78 9.51
N VAL A 381 -0.99 -18.53 9.02
CA VAL A 381 0.19 -17.68 9.27
C VAL A 381 0.05 -16.85 10.56
N MET A 382 -1.11 -16.88 11.23
CA MET A 382 -1.30 -16.11 12.47
C MET A 382 -0.58 -16.75 13.66
N GLY A 383 0.40 -16.04 14.21
CA GLY A 383 1.18 -16.52 15.36
C GLY A 383 0.47 -16.53 16.71
N SER A 384 -0.69 -15.86 16.87
CA SER A 384 -1.40 -15.76 18.16
C SER A 384 -2.79 -16.37 18.11
N LYS A 385 -3.04 -17.38 18.95
CA LYS A 385 -4.36 -18.04 19.11
C LYS A 385 -5.45 -17.05 19.57
N LEU A 386 -5.10 -16.11 20.46
CA LEU A 386 -6.04 -15.11 20.95
C LEU A 386 -6.43 -14.12 19.83
N ARG A 387 -5.44 -13.66 19.06
CA ARG A 387 -5.68 -12.79 17.90
C ARG A 387 -6.52 -13.52 16.85
N LEU A 388 -6.20 -14.79 16.57
CA LEU A 388 -6.96 -15.62 15.66
C LEU A 388 -8.43 -15.71 16.08
N LEU A 389 -8.71 -16.05 17.35
CA LEU A 389 -10.07 -16.14 17.87
C LEU A 389 -10.83 -14.81 17.71
N ALA A 390 -10.18 -13.68 17.99
CA ALA A 390 -10.76 -12.36 17.82
C ALA A 390 -10.98 -11.99 16.34
N MET A 391 -10.12 -12.43 15.42
CA MET A 391 -10.28 -12.19 13.99
C MET A 391 -11.42 -13.01 13.38
N VAL A 392 -11.60 -14.28 13.79
CA VAL A 392 -12.69 -15.13 13.26
C VAL A 392 -14.05 -14.87 13.91
N LEU A 393 -14.11 -14.06 14.97
CA LEU A 393 -15.33 -13.82 15.72
C LEU A 393 -16.54 -13.37 14.87
N PRO A 394 -16.42 -12.43 13.90
CA PRO A 394 -17.54 -12.06 13.03
C PRO A 394 -18.10 -13.23 12.21
N LEU A 395 -17.27 -14.21 11.86
CA LEU A 395 -17.67 -15.42 11.14
C LEU A 395 -18.51 -16.33 12.06
N LEU A 396 -18.08 -16.50 13.31
CA LEU A 396 -18.73 -17.37 14.30
C LEU A 396 -20.09 -16.83 14.78
N LEU A 397 -20.29 -15.52 14.72
CA LEU A 397 -21.54 -14.88 15.16
C LEU A 397 -22.68 -15.03 14.14
N LEU A 398 -22.38 -15.18 12.84
CA LEU A 398 -23.42 -15.30 11.81
C LEU A 398 -24.33 -16.53 11.96
N PRO A 399 -23.83 -17.73 12.28
CA PRO A 399 -24.69 -18.87 12.61
C PRO A 399 -25.64 -18.59 13.79
N ALA A 400 -25.15 -17.93 14.84
CA ALA A 400 -25.97 -17.59 16.01
C ALA A 400 -27.07 -16.56 15.67
N LEU A 401 -26.74 -15.56 14.85
CA LEU A 401 -27.72 -14.59 14.32
C LEU A 401 -28.74 -15.25 13.40
N THR A 402 -28.31 -16.23 12.59
CA THR A 402 -29.20 -17.03 11.73
C THR A 402 -30.19 -17.83 12.56
N TRP A 403 -29.70 -18.47 13.63
CA TRP A 403 -30.56 -19.18 14.58
C TRP A 403 -31.58 -18.24 15.26
N LEU A 404 -31.15 -17.05 15.67
CA LEU A 404 -32.04 -16.04 16.24
C LEU A 404 -33.12 -15.60 15.23
N LEU A 405 -32.73 -15.36 13.97
CA LEU A 405 -33.65 -14.99 12.91
C LEU A 405 -34.79 -16.02 12.75
N PHE A 406 -34.49 -17.33 12.88
CA PHE A 406 -35.51 -18.39 12.84
C PHE A 406 -36.46 -18.40 14.04
N ARG A 407 -36.07 -17.80 15.18
CA ARG A 407 -36.90 -17.65 16.38
C ARG A 407 -37.81 -16.41 16.33
N MET A 408 -37.47 -15.43 15.49
CA MET A 408 -38.24 -14.18 15.40
C MET A 408 -39.60 -14.41 14.73
N LYS A 409 -40.60 -13.63 15.13
CA LYS A 409 -41.93 -13.69 14.52
C LYS A 409 -41.83 -13.22 13.07
N ARG A 410 -42.14 -14.12 12.12
CA ARG A 410 -42.23 -13.80 10.70
C ARG A 410 -43.19 -12.63 10.49
N ALA A 411 -42.87 -11.77 9.52
CA ALA A 411 -43.58 -10.53 9.20
C ALA A 411 -43.49 -9.38 10.24
N SER A 412 -42.66 -9.47 11.28
CA SER A 412 -42.39 -8.30 12.13
C SER A 412 -41.38 -7.33 11.49
N PRO A 413 -41.40 -6.02 11.84
CA PRO A 413 -40.39 -5.06 11.38
C PRO A 413 -38.97 -5.49 11.75
N GLU A 414 -38.79 -6.11 12.92
CA GLU A 414 -37.49 -6.59 13.37
C GLU A 414 -37.00 -7.77 12.54
N PHE A 415 -37.89 -8.69 12.13
CA PHE A 415 -37.55 -9.80 11.24
C PHE A 415 -37.12 -9.29 9.86
N ALA A 416 -37.84 -8.32 9.30
CA ALA A 416 -37.46 -7.70 8.02
C ALA A 416 -36.12 -6.94 8.12
N GLY A 417 -35.92 -6.20 9.22
CA GLY A 417 -34.66 -5.51 9.49
C GLY A 417 -33.48 -6.48 9.64
N MET A 418 -33.67 -7.59 10.37
CA MET A 418 -32.66 -8.62 10.53
C MET A 418 -32.28 -9.26 9.19
N LEU A 419 -33.26 -9.60 8.34
CA LEU A 419 -32.99 -10.10 6.98
C LEU A 419 -32.17 -9.11 6.14
N LEU A 420 -32.53 -7.82 6.17
CA LEU A 420 -31.82 -6.79 5.42
C LEU A 420 -30.37 -6.64 5.91
N ALA A 421 -30.14 -6.65 7.23
CA ALA A 421 -28.81 -6.53 7.81
C ALA A 421 -27.95 -7.78 7.55
N MET A 422 -28.55 -8.98 7.59
CA MET A 422 -27.86 -10.24 7.36
C MET A 422 -27.48 -10.48 5.90
N GLY A 423 -28.30 -10.05 4.92
CA GLY A 423 -28.07 -10.31 3.50
C GLY A 423 -26.65 -9.97 3.02
N PRO A 424 -26.20 -8.71 3.16
CA PRO A 424 -24.82 -8.32 2.84
C PRO A 424 -23.75 -9.08 3.62
N ALA A 425 -23.97 -9.28 4.93
CA ALA A 425 -23.00 -10.00 5.77
C ALA A 425 -22.85 -11.46 5.32
N CYS A 426 -23.92 -12.13 4.91
CA CYS A 426 -23.86 -13.50 4.38
C CYS A 426 -23.13 -13.59 3.04
N ILE A 427 -23.33 -12.64 2.13
CA ILE A 427 -22.58 -12.61 0.86
C ILE A 427 -21.09 -12.41 1.13
N LEU A 428 -20.73 -11.42 1.96
CA LEU A 428 -19.34 -11.17 2.32
C LEU A 428 -18.72 -12.32 3.13
N PHE A 429 -19.50 -13.05 3.92
CA PHE A 429 -19.05 -14.27 4.60
C PHE A 429 -18.57 -15.30 3.59
N VAL A 430 -19.39 -15.61 2.58
CA VAL A 430 -19.03 -16.55 1.52
C VAL A 430 -17.77 -16.09 0.78
N LEU A 431 -17.72 -14.80 0.41
CA LEU A 431 -16.55 -14.26 -0.29
C LEU A 431 -15.28 -14.28 0.58
N THR A 432 -15.39 -14.06 1.89
CA THR A 432 -14.25 -14.10 2.82
C THR A 432 -13.62 -15.49 2.87
N LEU A 433 -14.39 -16.56 2.68
CA LEU A 433 -13.84 -17.92 2.60
C LEU A 433 -12.86 -18.07 1.43
N PHE A 434 -13.10 -17.35 0.32
CA PHE A 434 -12.29 -17.39 -0.88
C PHE A 434 -11.19 -16.32 -0.94
N GLN A 435 -11.43 -15.12 -0.38
CA GLN A 435 -10.46 -14.03 -0.37
C GLN A 435 -10.53 -13.23 0.94
N ALA A 436 -9.40 -13.04 1.62
CA ALA A 436 -9.35 -12.35 2.91
C ALA A 436 -9.67 -10.85 2.84
N ARG A 437 -9.56 -10.20 1.68
CA ARG A 437 -9.89 -8.76 1.50
C ARG A 437 -11.31 -8.38 1.91
N TRP A 438 -12.25 -9.33 1.93
CA TRP A 438 -13.64 -9.10 2.30
C TRP A 438 -13.88 -9.04 3.82
N TRP A 439 -12.89 -9.44 4.62
CA TRP A 439 -13.05 -9.73 6.05
C TRP A 439 -13.41 -8.50 6.88
N SER A 440 -12.83 -7.34 6.58
CA SER A 440 -13.10 -6.09 7.30
C SER A 440 -14.52 -5.57 7.04
N ALA A 441 -14.97 -5.62 5.78
CA ALA A 441 -16.34 -5.25 5.41
C ALA A 441 -17.37 -6.23 6.00
N LEU A 442 -17.06 -7.53 6.02
CA LEU A 442 -17.87 -8.52 6.72
C LEU A 442 -18.01 -8.17 8.21
N ALA A 443 -16.90 -7.88 8.90
CA ALA A 443 -16.93 -7.51 10.30
C ALA A 443 -17.79 -6.26 10.55
N ALA A 444 -17.66 -5.24 9.70
CA ALA A 444 -18.50 -4.04 9.72
C ALA A 444 -19.99 -4.37 9.62
N LEU A 445 -20.36 -5.26 8.70
CA LEU A 445 -21.76 -5.57 8.40
C LEU A 445 -22.38 -6.59 9.35
N THR A 446 -21.59 -7.48 9.98
CA THR A 446 -22.06 -8.39 11.05
C THR A 446 -22.40 -7.65 12.34
N MET A 447 -21.78 -6.48 12.58
CA MET A 447 -22.11 -5.63 13.72
C MET A 447 -23.58 -5.17 13.70
N LEU A 448 -24.13 -4.86 12.53
CA LEU A 448 -25.48 -4.32 12.38
C LEU A 448 -26.60 -5.29 12.82
N PRO A 449 -26.67 -6.55 12.32
CA PRO A 449 -27.63 -7.52 12.81
C PRO A 449 -27.41 -7.89 14.29
N LEU A 450 -26.16 -7.88 14.78
CA LEU A 450 -25.89 -8.07 16.21
C LEU A 450 -26.45 -6.92 17.04
N ALA A 451 -26.29 -5.66 16.62
CA ALA A 451 -26.89 -4.52 17.28
C ALA A 451 -28.43 -4.58 17.27
N LEU A 452 -29.05 -5.05 16.19
CA LEU A 452 -30.50 -5.27 16.09
C LEU A 452 -31.00 -6.37 17.05
N ALA A 453 -30.23 -7.44 17.25
CA ALA A 453 -30.60 -8.51 18.17
C ALA A 453 -30.80 -8.01 19.62
N PHE A 454 -30.19 -6.89 19.97
CA PHE A 454 -30.28 -6.24 21.28
C PHE A 454 -31.24 -5.04 21.31
N ALA A 455 -31.94 -4.76 20.21
CA ALA A 455 -32.97 -3.73 20.15
C ALA A 455 -34.17 -4.08 21.04
N GLY A 456 -34.86 -3.08 21.59
CA GLY A 456 -35.95 -3.27 22.55
C GLY A 456 -37.04 -4.26 22.08
N GLY A 457 -37.43 -4.22 20.80
CA GLY A 457 -38.41 -5.14 20.21
C GLY A 457 -37.90 -6.57 19.97
N ALA A 458 -36.58 -6.74 19.88
CA ALA A 458 -35.92 -8.04 19.72
C ALA A 458 -35.61 -8.72 21.07
N LYS A 459 -35.54 -7.95 22.18
CA LYS A 459 -35.26 -8.48 23.54
C LYS A 459 -36.21 -9.59 23.96
N ARG A 460 -37.47 -9.61 23.47
CA ARG A 460 -38.43 -10.70 23.72
C ARG A 460 -37.98 -12.07 23.20
N TYR A 461 -37.00 -12.11 22.30
CA TYR A 461 -36.46 -13.33 21.70
C TYR A 461 -35.09 -13.73 22.24
N THR A 462 -34.49 -12.90 23.12
CA THR A 462 -33.17 -13.13 23.70
C THR A 462 -33.27 -13.14 25.22
N ASN A 463 -32.76 -14.16 25.89
CA ASN A 463 -32.62 -14.14 27.34
C ASN A 463 -31.28 -13.47 27.76
N ARG A 464 -31.15 -13.15 29.06
CA ARG A 464 -29.93 -12.54 29.61
C ARG A 464 -28.69 -13.39 29.36
N SER A 465 -28.82 -14.71 29.31
CA SER A 465 -27.70 -15.64 29.04
C SER A 465 -27.16 -15.50 27.61
N ILE A 466 -28.02 -15.37 26.59
CA ILE A 466 -27.61 -15.12 25.20
C ILE A 466 -26.89 -13.76 25.10
N GLN A 467 -27.41 -12.75 25.81
CA GLN A 467 -26.81 -11.42 25.82
C GLN A 467 -25.42 -11.43 26.49
N LEU A 468 -25.28 -12.13 27.61
CA LEU A 468 -24.00 -12.33 28.29
C LEU A 468 -23.03 -13.16 27.44
N PHE A 469 -23.50 -14.20 26.77
CA PHE A 469 -22.69 -15.02 25.88
C PHE A 469 -22.16 -14.21 24.70
N ALA A 470 -23.02 -13.45 24.02
CA ALA A 470 -22.58 -12.58 22.93
C ALA A 470 -21.60 -11.49 23.40
N GLY A 471 -21.79 -10.93 24.60
CA GLY A 471 -20.81 -10.04 25.22
C GLY A 471 -19.48 -10.74 25.53
N ALA A 472 -19.52 -11.95 26.07
CA ALA A 472 -18.34 -12.75 26.37
C ALA A 472 -17.56 -13.13 25.10
N CYS A 473 -18.25 -13.38 23.98
CA CYS A 473 -17.62 -13.65 22.70
C CYS A 473 -16.77 -12.48 22.19
N LEU A 474 -17.05 -11.23 22.60
CA LEU A 474 -16.26 -10.05 22.22
C LEU A 474 -15.01 -9.86 23.09
N LEU A 475 -14.92 -10.54 24.24
CA LEU A 475 -13.79 -10.39 25.19
C LEU A 475 -12.42 -10.62 24.56
N PRO A 476 -12.18 -11.65 23.71
CA PRO A 476 -10.88 -11.83 23.06
C PRO A 476 -10.43 -10.59 22.28
N GLY A 477 -11.35 -9.98 21.53
CA GLY A 477 -11.08 -8.77 20.76
C GLY A 477 -10.83 -7.55 21.65
N LEU A 478 -11.63 -7.38 22.70
CA LEU A 478 -11.46 -6.30 23.67
C LEU A 478 -10.15 -6.43 24.45
N ILE A 479 -9.71 -7.65 24.78
CA ILE A 479 -8.40 -7.90 25.41
C ILE A 479 -7.28 -7.52 24.45
N VAL A 480 -7.35 -7.94 23.18
CA VAL A 480 -6.35 -7.56 22.17
C VAL A 480 -6.31 -6.05 21.95
N PHE A 481 -7.46 -5.38 21.98
CA PHE A 481 -7.54 -3.93 21.90
C PHE A 481 -6.92 -3.25 23.12
N GLY A 482 -7.27 -3.69 24.33
CA GLY A 482 -6.66 -3.20 25.56
C GLY A 482 -5.14 -3.37 25.54
N MET A 483 -4.63 -4.54 25.13
CA MET A 483 -3.19 -4.75 24.97
C MET A 483 -2.59 -3.70 24.02
N GLY A 484 -3.12 -3.54 22.80
CA GLY A 484 -2.61 -2.55 21.83
C GLY A 484 -2.72 -1.08 22.29
N ALA A 485 -3.69 -0.76 23.14
CA ALA A 485 -3.84 0.58 23.70
C ALA A 485 -2.77 0.92 24.77
N PHE A 486 -2.20 -0.10 25.42
CA PHE A 486 -1.27 0.07 26.54
C PHE A 486 0.13 -0.52 26.32
N THR A 487 0.34 -1.30 25.26
CA THR A 487 1.65 -1.86 24.92
C THR A 487 2.23 -1.23 23.68
N TYR A 488 3.55 -1.12 23.69
CA TYR A 488 4.32 -0.69 22.53
C TYR A 488 4.54 -1.89 21.61
N GLY A 489 3.99 -1.84 20.39
CA GLY A 489 4.13 -2.92 19.42
C GLY A 489 5.57 -3.03 18.91
N THR A 490 6.07 -4.25 18.76
CA THR A 490 7.36 -4.50 18.09
C THR A 490 7.21 -4.28 16.58
N PRO A 491 8.23 -3.72 15.90
CA PRO A 491 8.29 -3.70 14.45
C PRO A 491 8.06 -5.08 13.84
N THR A 492 7.35 -5.13 12.72
CA THR A 492 7.25 -6.32 11.88
C THR A 492 8.51 -6.44 11.00
N PRO A 493 8.83 -7.65 10.49
CA PRO A 493 9.94 -7.81 9.54
C PRO A 493 9.82 -6.94 8.28
N ARG A 494 8.59 -6.66 7.80
CA ARG A 494 8.35 -5.76 6.67
C ARG A 494 8.63 -4.30 7.02
N GLU A 495 8.23 -3.85 8.21
CA GLU A 495 8.55 -2.50 8.68
C GLU A 495 10.06 -2.33 8.87
N ASP A 496 10.75 -3.35 9.38
CA ASP A 496 12.21 -3.35 9.47
C ASP A 496 12.86 -3.27 8.08
N ALA A 497 12.38 -4.05 7.11
CA ALA A 497 12.85 -3.99 5.72
C ALA A 497 12.70 -2.59 5.12
N ARG A 498 11.55 -1.93 5.34
CA ARG A 498 11.31 -0.55 4.86
C ARG A 498 12.29 0.47 5.41
N VAL A 499 12.79 0.31 6.64
CA VAL A 499 13.83 1.19 7.20
C VAL A 499 15.10 1.14 6.33
N TYR A 500 15.48 -0.05 5.89
CA TYR A 500 16.65 -0.26 5.03
C TYR A 500 16.39 0.22 3.61
N GLU A 501 15.23 -0.09 3.03
CA GLU A 501 14.86 0.34 1.68
C GLU A 501 14.76 1.87 1.57
N ARG A 502 14.23 2.56 2.58
CA ARG A 502 14.28 4.02 2.68
C ARG A 502 15.72 4.54 2.68
N SER A 503 16.59 3.90 3.46
CA SER A 503 17.99 4.33 3.57
C SER A 503 18.73 4.17 2.24
N ILE A 504 18.44 3.09 1.50
CA ILE A 504 18.96 2.86 0.15
C ILE A 504 18.40 3.89 -0.82
N ALA A 505 17.09 4.15 -0.78
CA ALA A 505 16.46 5.17 -1.63
C ALA A 505 17.05 6.57 -1.40
N HIS A 506 17.27 6.94 -0.13
CA HIS A 506 17.96 8.18 0.27
C HIS A 506 19.40 8.20 -0.24
N TYR A 507 20.12 7.08 -0.14
CA TYR A 507 21.50 6.94 -0.58
C TYR A 507 21.67 7.13 -2.09
N LEU A 508 20.74 6.58 -2.87
CA LEU A 508 20.67 6.77 -4.31
C LEU A 508 20.29 8.21 -4.66
N ARG A 509 19.28 8.79 -3.99
CA ARG A 509 18.87 10.18 -4.25
C ARG A 509 19.97 11.19 -3.93
N ALA A 510 20.72 11.00 -2.85
CA ALA A 510 21.84 11.88 -2.52
C ALA A 510 22.91 11.92 -3.63
N ARG A 511 23.08 10.81 -4.38
CA ARG A 511 24.03 10.70 -5.50
C ARG A 511 23.46 11.13 -6.83
N ALA A 512 22.18 10.90 -7.08
CA ALA A 512 21.53 11.43 -8.29
C ALA A 512 21.34 12.96 -8.21
N ALA A 513 21.20 13.52 -7.01
CA ALA A 513 20.72 14.89 -6.79
C ALA A 513 19.42 15.15 -7.57
N ASP A 514 19.46 16.02 -8.57
CA ASP A 514 18.31 16.38 -9.41
C ASP A 514 18.14 15.48 -10.65
N GLU A 515 19.07 14.55 -10.89
CA GLU A 515 18.95 13.58 -11.97
C GLU A 515 17.78 12.61 -11.73
N GLU A 516 17.19 12.16 -12.82
CA GLU A 516 16.07 11.24 -12.78
C GLU A 516 16.55 9.83 -12.43
N ILE A 517 16.01 9.26 -11.35
CA ILE A 517 16.20 7.85 -11.01
C ILE A 517 15.02 7.09 -11.58
N VAL A 518 15.28 6.19 -12.53
CA VAL A 518 14.32 5.16 -12.95
C VAL A 518 14.79 3.82 -12.41
N ALA A 519 13.99 3.21 -11.54
CA ALA A 519 14.31 1.98 -10.86
C ALA A 519 13.54 0.76 -11.40
N LEU A 520 14.26 -0.36 -11.53
CA LEU A 520 13.69 -1.70 -11.71
C LEU A 520 13.99 -2.57 -10.47
N ALA A 521 12.94 -2.99 -9.78
CA ALA A 521 13.00 -3.87 -8.61
C ALA A 521 11.70 -4.69 -8.50
N SER A 522 11.56 -5.52 -7.46
CA SER A 522 10.26 -6.11 -7.10
C SER A 522 9.19 -5.03 -6.86
N PRO A 523 7.88 -5.33 -7.04
CA PRO A 523 6.83 -4.32 -6.97
C PRO A 523 6.80 -3.47 -5.70
N ASP A 524 7.02 -4.11 -4.54
CA ASP A 524 7.07 -3.44 -3.24
C ASP A 524 8.30 -2.53 -3.13
N ALA A 525 9.47 -3.04 -3.55
CA ALA A 525 10.72 -2.29 -3.58
C ALA A 525 10.63 -1.07 -4.50
N THR A 526 10.06 -1.25 -5.69
CA THR A 526 9.81 -0.17 -6.66
C THR A 526 8.93 0.91 -6.05
N THR A 527 7.85 0.53 -5.36
CA THR A 527 6.97 1.47 -4.64
C THR A 527 7.73 2.25 -3.57
N ASN A 528 8.59 1.58 -2.81
CA ASN A 528 9.39 2.22 -1.77
C ASN A 528 10.46 3.16 -2.34
N LEU A 529 11.09 2.82 -3.46
CA LEU A 529 12.06 3.68 -4.14
C LEU A 529 11.40 4.95 -4.70
N ILE A 530 10.22 4.81 -5.29
CA ILE A 530 9.40 5.95 -5.71
C ILE A 530 9.09 6.87 -4.52
N TYR A 531 8.58 6.30 -3.43
CA TYR A 531 8.13 7.06 -2.28
C TYR A 531 9.28 7.74 -1.52
N TYR A 532 10.28 6.97 -1.09
CA TYR A 532 11.36 7.48 -0.23
C TYR A 532 12.42 8.24 -1.01
N GLY A 533 12.71 7.82 -2.23
CA GLY A 533 13.78 8.38 -3.07
C GLY A 533 13.28 9.36 -4.13
N GLY A 534 11.98 9.57 -4.26
CA GLY A 534 11.41 10.39 -5.35
C GLY A 534 11.77 9.84 -6.74
N ALA A 535 11.98 8.53 -6.86
CA ALA A 535 12.30 7.88 -8.12
C ALA A 535 11.06 7.70 -9.01
N LYS A 536 11.29 7.42 -10.28
CA LYS A 536 10.33 6.73 -11.14
C LYS A 536 10.57 5.22 -11.06
N GLY A 537 9.55 4.43 -11.35
CA GLY A 537 9.65 2.97 -11.27
C GLY A 537 8.84 2.23 -12.33
N ILE A 538 9.12 0.92 -12.43
CA ILE A 538 8.43 0.00 -13.33
C ILE A 538 7.96 -1.22 -12.53
N GLY A 539 6.69 -1.61 -12.70
CA GLY A 539 6.17 -2.87 -12.18
C GLY A 539 5.64 -2.86 -10.74
N THR A 540 4.94 -1.82 -10.31
CA THR A 540 4.19 -1.83 -9.02
C THR A 540 2.92 -2.71 -9.10
N PHE A 541 2.36 -3.17 -7.96
CA PHE A 541 1.20 -4.06 -7.91
C PHE A 541 -0.15 -3.49 -8.37
N TYR A 542 -0.23 -2.23 -8.77
CA TYR A 542 -1.50 -1.62 -9.16
C TYR A 542 -2.00 -2.17 -10.49
N TRP A 543 -3.31 -2.43 -10.56
CA TRP A 543 -3.93 -2.95 -11.76
C TRP A 543 -3.81 -1.98 -12.94
N GLU A 544 -3.77 -0.67 -12.71
CA GLU A 544 -3.47 0.31 -13.75
C GLU A 544 -2.06 0.16 -14.33
N ASN A 545 -1.16 -0.49 -13.60
CA ASN A 545 0.24 -0.75 -13.99
C ASN A 545 0.48 -2.19 -14.49
N ASN A 546 -0.56 -2.88 -14.99
CA ASN A 546 -0.39 -4.24 -15.49
C ASN A 546 0.67 -4.32 -16.62
N GLU A 547 0.70 -3.32 -17.51
CA GLU A 547 1.72 -3.26 -18.57
C GLU A 547 3.13 -3.05 -18.02
N GLY A 548 3.30 -2.23 -16.97
CA GLY A 548 4.59 -2.09 -16.30
C GLY A 548 5.02 -3.35 -15.56
N LEU A 549 4.08 -4.11 -14.97
CA LEU A 549 4.38 -5.42 -14.38
C LEU A 549 4.87 -6.42 -15.43
N LYS A 550 4.19 -6.51 -16.58
CA LYS A 550 4.61 -7.35 -17.71
C LYS A 550 5.97 -6.92 -18.27
N ARG A 551 6.20 -5.60 -18.38
CA ARG A 551 7.48 -5.01 -18.81
C ARG A 551 8.61 -5.37 -17.85
N ALA A 552 8.43 -5.19 -16.54
CA ALA A 552 9.40 -5.59 -15.52
C ALA A 552 9.72 -7.10 -15.60
N ALA A 553 8.68 -7.94 -15.74
CA ALA A 553 8.86 -9.38 -15.91
C ALA A 553 9.70 -9.72 -17.15
N SER A 554 9.42 -9.07 -18.29
CA SER A 554 10.17 -9.26 -19.53
C SER A 554 11.64 -8.81 -19.45
N MET A 555 11.95 -7.79 -18.62
CA MET A 555 13.32 -7.32 -18.43
C MET A 555 14.12 -8.35 -17.61
N PHE A 556 13.58 -8.82 -16.50
CA PHE A 556 14.24 -9.85 -15.68
C PHE A 556 14.35 -11.20 -16.39
N ALA A 557 13.35 -11.54 -17.21
CA ALA A 557 13.30 -12.77 -17.98
C ALA A 557 14.04 -12.71 -19.33
N ALA A 558 14.69 -11.59 -19.67
CA ALA A 558 15.36 -11.44 -20.95
C ALA A 558 16.37 -12.59 -21.21
N PRO A 559 16.40 -13.18 -22.43
CA PRO A 559 17.18 -14.39 -22.68
C PRO A 559 18.68 -14.14 -22.85
N SER A 560 19.09 -12.88 -23.10
CA SER A 560 20.49 -12.47 -23.21
C SER A 560 20.75 -11.12 -22.55
N LEU A 561 22.03 -10.81 -22.32
CA LEU A 561 22.45 -9.53 -21.72
C LEU A 561 22.16 -8.35 -22.67
N GLU A 562 22.26 -8.56 -23.98
CA GLU A 562 22.00 -7.55 -25.01
C GLU A 562 20.52 -7.17 -25.06
N ILE A 563 19.63 -8.16 -25.06
CA ILE A 563 18.18 -7.93 -25.03
C ILE A 563 17.77 -7.28 -23.70
N ALA A 564 18.37 -7.69 -22.58
CA ALA A 564 18.16 -7.04 -21.30
C ALA A 564 18.54 -5.54 -21.38
N ARG A 565 19.73 -5.22 -21.92
CA ARG A 565 20.18 -3.84 -22.09
C ARG A 565 19.25 -3.03 -22.99
N GLU A 566 18.82 -3.59 -24.10
CA GLU A 566 17.88 -2.92 -25.02
C GLU A 566 16.58 -2.56 -24.30
N ARG A 567 15.98 -3.52 -23.59
CA ARG A 567 14.73 -3.31 -22.83
C ARG A 567 14.90 -2.28 -21.71
N LEU A 568 16.00 -2.37 -20.95
CA LEU A 568 16.31 -1.43 -19.87
C LEU A 568 16.52 -0.01 -20.41
N SER A 569 17.30 0.13 -21.48
CA SER A 569 17.59 1.42 -22.14
C SER A 569 16.32 2.04 -22.72
N ALA A 570 15.48 1.26 -23.41
CA ALA A 570 14.21 1.71 -23.97
C ALA A 570 13.26 2.25 -22.89
N ALA A 571 13.34 1.71 -21.67
CA ALA A 571 12.54 2.18 -20.55
C ALA A 571 13.23 3.26 -19.69
N GLY A 572 14.45 3.68 -20.06
CA GLY A 572 15.24 4.66 -19.33
C GLY A 572 15.73 4.19 -17.96
N VAL A 573 15.82 2.87 -17.72
CA VAL A 573 16.22 2.33 -16.41
C VAL A 573 17.65 2.75 -16.09
N THR A 574 17.81 3.39 -14.93
CA THR A 574 19.10 3.88 -14.41
C THR A 574 19.65 2.97 -13.32
N HIS A 575 18.76 2.30 -12.57
CA HIS A 575 19.14 1.50 -11.40
C HIS A 575 18.34 0.20 -11.37
N LEU A 576 19.03 -0.91 -11.06
CA LEU A 576 18.44 -2.22 -10.84
C LEU A 576 18.74 -2.66 -9.41
N LEU A 577 17.71 -3.08 -8.68
CA LEU A 577 17.83 -3.48 -7.28
C LEU A 577 17.22 -4.85 -7.04
N VAL A 578 17.94 -5.69 -6.28
CA VAL A 578 17.46 -6.98 -5.80
C VAL A 578 17.76 -7.07 -4.30
N TYR A 579 16.71 -7.28 -3.50
CA TYR A 579 16.83 -7.46 -2.05
C TYR A 579 16.74 -8.94 -1.69
N SER A 580 17.57 -9.41 -0.76
CA SER A 580 17.48 -10.79 -0.30
C SER A 580 16.24 -11.07 0.57
N TRP A 581 15.63 -10.02 1.12
CA TRP A 581 14.32 -10.08 1.79
C TRP A 581 13.18 -9.67 0.85
N GLY A 582 13.51 -9.22 -0.36
CA GLY A 582 12.59 -9.12 -1.48
C GLY A 582 12.23 -10.53 -1.96
N GLY A 583 11.09 -10.65 -2.64
CA GLY A 583 10.56 -11.96 -3.00
C GLY A 583 9.54 -11.89 -4.11
N PHE A 584 9.81 -11.08 -5.13
CA PHE A 584 8.97 -11.08 -6.34
C PHE A 584 9.77 -11.23 -7.64
N GLU A 585 11.10 -11.16 -7.57
CA GLU A 585 11.98 -11.22 -8.73
C GLU A 585 11.95 -12.61 -9.39
N LYS A 586 11.81 -13.68 -8.60
CA LYS A 586 11.64 -15.04 -9.14
C LYS A 586 10.23 -15.25 -9.70
N GLU A 587 9.25 -14.68 -9.03
CA GLU A 587 7.84 -14.71 -9.40
C GLU A 587 7.63 -14.03 -10.75
N TYR A 588 8.38 -12.96 -11.06
CA TYR A 588 8.43 -12.38 -12.40
C TYR A 588 8.87 -13.38 -13.47
N LEU A 589 9.87 -14.23 -13.19
CA LEU A 589 10.33 -15.25 -14.14
C LEU A 589 9.24 -16.31 -14.38
N ASP A 590 8.59 -16.76 -13.31
CA ASP A 590 7.48 -17.72 -13.40
C ASP A 590 6.29 -17.14 -14.17
N LEU A 591 5.91 -15.90 -13.88
CA LEU A 591 4.82 -15.20 -14.57
C LEU A 591 5.15 -14.94 -16.04
N HIS A 592 6.38 -14.54 -16.35
CA HIS A 592 6.80 -14.36 -17.74
C HIS A 592 6.74 -15.69 -18.49
N ARG A 593 7.24 -16.79 -17.91
CA ARG A 593 7.17 -18.13 -18.53
C ARG A 593 5.73 -18.58 -18.78
N ASP A 594 4.81 -18.32 -17.85
CA ASP A 594 3.43 -18.79 -17.94
C ASP A 594 2.59 -17.99 -18.95
N PHE A 595 2.95 -16.73 -19.24
CA PHE A 595 2.12 -15.79 -20.02
C PHE A 595 2.82 -15.10 -21.20
N SER A 596 4.09 -15.39 -21.45
CA SER A 596 4.84 -14.93 -22.62
C SER A 596 4.91 -16.03 -23.67
N GLU A 597 4.84 -15.64 -24.95
CA GLU A 597 5.13 -16.53 -26.08
C GLU A 597 6.65 -16.60 -26.37
N GLU A 598 7.45 -15.71 -25.77
CA GLU A 598 8.90 -15.73 -25.90
C GLU A 598 9.49 -16.91 -25.13
N ALA A 599 9.96 -17.93 -25.85
CA ALA A 599 10.72 -19.01 -25.26
C ALA A 599 12.07 -18.49 -24.75
N VAL A 600 12.34 -18.66 -23.47
CA VAL A 600 13.66 -18.38 -22.88
C VAL A 600 14.52 -19.63 -23.07
N ASP A 601 15.27 -19.68 -24.16
CA ASP A 601 16.32 -20.69 -24.33
C ASP A 601 17.51 -20.35 -23.41
N GLY A 602 17.69 -21.14 -22.34
CA GLY A 602 18.78 -20.97 -21.38
C GLY A 602 18.39 -20.19 -20.12
N LYS A 603 19.39 -19.63 -19.43
CA LYS A 603 19.18 -18.87 -18.18
C LYS A 603 18.76 -17.43 -18.47
N ALA A 604 17.68 -17.00 -17.84
CA ALA A 604 17.22 -15.60 -17.85
C ALA A 604 18.26 -14.63 -17.28
N PHE A 605 18.18 -13.37 -17.70
CA PHE A 605 19.06 -12.27 -17.26
C PHE A 605 19.23 -12.20 -15.74
N LEU A 606 18.13 -12.25 -14.98
CA LEU A 606 18.20 -12.23 -13.51
C LEU A 606 19.03 -13.38 -12.93
N MET A 607 18.89 -14.58 -13.50
CA MET A 607 19.59 -15.78 -13.01
C MET A 607 21.09 -15.71 -13.33
N ARG A 608 21.46 -15.21 -14.52
CA ARG A 608 22.88 -14.97 -14.86
C ARG A 608 23.52 -13.94 -13.92
N LEU A 609 22.79 -12.86 -13.64
CA LEU A 609 23.27 -11.79 -12.77
C LEU A 609 23.45 -12.25 -11.32
N MET A 610 22.51 -13.05 -10.78
CA MET A 610 22.47 -13.40 -9.36
C MET A 610 23.14 -14.74 -9.04
N GLU A 611 22.97 -15.77 -9.87
CA GLU A 611 23.55 -17.10 -9.63
C GLU A 611 24.93 -17.25 -10.26
N ASP A 612 25.07 -16.88 -11.53
CA ASP A 612 26.34 -17.01 -12.26
C ASP A 612 27.29 -15.83 -11.99
N GLN A 613 26.79 -14.78 -11.33
CA GLN A 613 27.52 -13.52 -11.06
C GLN A 613 28.11 -12.90 -12.33
N GLU A 614 27.40 -13.06 -13.45
CA GLU A 614 27.75 -12.49 -14.75
C GLU A 614 27.27 -11.04 -14.80
N ILE A 615 28.12 -10.12 -14.35
CA ILE A 615 27.86 -8.68 -14.40
C ILE A 615 28.28 -8.17 -15.79
N PRO A 616 27.36 -7.64 -16.62
CA PRO A 616 27.71 -7.07 -17.92
C PRO A 616 28.49 -5.75 -17.78
N GLN A 617 29.24 -5.40 -18.83
CA GLN A 617 30.06 -4.18 -18.88
C GLN A 617 29.29 -2.86 -18.75
N TRP A 618 27.98 -2.87 -19.00
CA TRP A 618 27.10 -1.70 -18.84
C TRP A 618 26.41 -1.65 -17.47
N LEU A 619 26.76 -2.53 -16.53
CA LEU A 619 26.30 -2.47 -15.13
C LEU A 619 27.45 -2.25 -14.15
N ARG A 620 27.36 -1.17 -13.39
CA ARG A 620 28.28 -0.87 -12.28
C ARG A 620 27.64 -1.28 -10.95
N PRO A 621 28.24 -2.18 -10.15
CA PRO A 621 27.73 -2.49 -8.82
C PRO A 621 27.95 -1.30 -7.87
N ILE A 622 26.90 -0.90 -7.14
CA ILE A 622 26.95 0.16 -6.13
C ILE A 622 27.04 -0.48 -4.74
N PRO A 623 28.10 -0.24 -3.96
CA PRO A 623 28.21 -0.75 -2.61
C PRO A 623 27.28 0.00 -1.65
N PHE A 624 26.52 -0.78 -0.85
CA PHE A 624 25.76 -0.28 0.28
C PHE A 624 25.72 -1.34 1.37
N GLN A 625 26.49 -1.14 2.44
CA GLN A 625 26.44 -2.04 3.59
C GLN A 625 25.31 -1.65 4.54
N LEU A 626 24.46 -2.63 4.82
CA LEU A 626 23.44 -2.51 5.84
C LEU A 626 24.06 -2.47 7.25
N PRO A 627 23.36 -1.90 8.25
CA PRO A 627 23.74 -2.01 9.65
C PRO A 627 23.93 -3.48 10.06
N LYS A 628 24.83 -3.75 11.01
CA LYS A 628 25.13 -5.13 11.47
C LYS A 628 23.91 -5.90 11.97
N GLU A 629 22.89 -5.19 12.48
CA GLU A 629 21.63 -5.75 12.96
C GLU A 629 20.73 -6.27 11.82
N ALA A 630 20.95 -5.80 10.60
CA ALA A 630 20.11 -6.12 9.45
C ALA A 630 20.31 -7.57 9.02
N LYS A 631 19.21 -8.22 8.65
CA LYS A 631 19.23 -9.57 8.09
C LYS A 631 19.08 -9.48 6.59
N GLY A 632 20.12 -9.90 5.86
CA GLY A 632 20.11 -9.96 4.41
C GLY A 632 21.10 -9.01 3.73
N MET A 633 20.93 -8.84 2.43
CA MET A 633 21.74 -7.97 1.59
C MET A 633 20.89 -7.30 0.52
N ALA A 634 21.34 -6.12 0.10
CA ALA A 634 20.84 -5.42 -1.08
C ALA A 634 21.91 -5.47 -2.16
N VAL A 635 21.53 -5.90 -3.35
CA VAL A 635 22.38 -5.84 -4.55
C VAL A 635 21.85 -4.71 -5.42
N ILE A 636 22.70 -3.73 -5.71
CA ILE A 636 22.35 -2.50 -6.41
C ILE A 636 23.28 -2.38 -7.61
N TYR A 637 22.70 -2.17 -8.79
CA TYR A 637 23.44 -1.89 -10.01
C TYR A 637 23.00 -0.56 -10.60
N GLN A 638 23.96 0.22 -11.08
CA GLN A 638 23.75 1.38 -11.94
C GLN A 638 23.91 0.97 -13.40
N VAL A 639 23.02 1.42 -14.26
CA VAL A 639 23.20 1.33 -15.71
C VAL A 639 24.14 2.45 -16.13
N VAL A 640 25.26 2.09 -16.74
CA VAL A 640 26.35 2.99 -17.14
C VAL A 640 26.75 2.74 -18.60
N PRO A 641 27.47 3.66 -19.25
CA PRO A 641 28.16 3.36 -20.51
C PRO A 641 29.04 2.10 -20.37
N GLU A 642 29.29 1.41 -21.48
CA GLU A 642 30.10 0.18 -21.45
C GLU A 642 31.49 0.44 -20.88
N MET A 643 31.80 -0.27 -19.81
CA MET A 643 33.13 -0.31 -19.20
C MET A 643 34.03 -1.29 -19.95
N SER A 644 35.33 -1.01 -19.99
CA SER A 644 36.30 -2.01 -20.44
C SER A 644 36.24 -3.26 -19.52
N PRO A 645 36.65 -4.45 -20.00
CA PRO A 645 36.72 -5.64 -19.13
C PRO A 645 37.58 -5.43 -17.88
N GLY A 646 38.67 -4.65 -17.99
CA GLY A 646 39.53 -4.30 -16.87
C GLY A 646 38.89 -3.31 -15.88
N GLN A 647 38.16 -2.31 -16.38
CA GLN A 647 37.35 -1.43 -15.53
C GLN A 647 36.30 -2.21 -14.76
N LEU A 648 35.56 -3.11 -15.43
CA LEU A 648 34.56 -3.96 -14.77
C LEU A 648 35.19 -4.85 -13.68
N ALA A 649 36.32 -5.49 -13.98
CA ALA A 649 37.05 -6.30 -12.99
C ALA A 649 37.49 -5.47 -11.78
N SER A 650 37.99 -4.26 -12.03
CA SER A 650 38.36 -3.28 -10.99
C SER A 650 37.15 -2.89 -10.13
N ARG A 651 36.03 -2.48 -10.73
CA ARG A 651 34.80 -2.11 -10.01
C ARG A 651 34.23 -3.28 -9.19
N ARG A 652 34.29 -4.51 -9.71
CA ARG A 652 33.86 -5.71 -8.97
C ARG A 652 34.76 -5.99 -7.77
N PHE A 653 36.08 -5.88 -7.94
CA PHE A 653 37.05 -6.02 -6.84
C PHE A 653 36.77 -5.03 -5.71
N GLU A 654 36.58 -3.76 -6.08
CA GLU A 654 36.32 -2.66 -5.15
C GLU A 654 34.97 -2.80 -4.44
N TYR A 655 33.92 -3.17 -5.17
CA TYR A 655 32.62 -3.50 -4.59
C TYR A 655 32.74 -4.61 -3.54
N LEU A 656 33.45 -5.70 -3.83
CA LEU A 656 33.59 -6.83 -2.90
C LEU A 656 34.39 -6.43 -1.65
N LEU A 657 35.43 -5.62 -1.78
CA LEU A 657 36.14 -5.06 -0.63
C LEU A 657 35.22 -4.18 0.22
N GLU A 658 34.52 -3.23 -0.41
CA GLU A 658 33.65 -2.29 0.29
C GLU A 658 32.43 -2.99 0.91
N MET A 659 32.01 -4.14 0.40
CA MET A 659 30.96 -4.99 1.00
C MET A 659 31.48 -5.94 2.09
N GLY A 660 32.78 -5.90 2.41
CA GLY A 660 33.39 -6.75 3.44
C GLY A 660 33.63 -8.20 2.99
N LEU A 661 33.55 -8.47 1.69
CA LEU A 661 33.70 -9.79 1.07
C LEU A 661 35.14 -10.03 0.58
N GLY A 662 36.12 -9.76 1.44
CA GLY A 662 37.55 -9.78 1.06
C GLY A 662 38.02 -11.10 0.44
N ARG A 663 37.50 -12.26 0.88
CA ARG A 663 37.83 -13.56 0.27
C ARG A 663 37.37 -13.64 -1.20
N ALA A 664 36.19 -13.13 -1.50
CA ALA A 664 35.68 -13.07 -2.87
C ALA A 664 36.47 -12.05 -3.70
N ALA A 665 36.86 -10.91 -3.10
CA ALA A 665 37.72 -9.93 -3.76
C ALA A 665 39.09 -10.54 -4.14
N HIS A 666 39.71 -11.33 -3.25
CA HIS A 666 40.96 -12.03 -3.56
C HIS A 666 40.83 -13.04 -4.69
N ALA A 667 39.65 -13.66 -4.86
CA ALA A 667 39.42 -14.60 -5.96
C ALA A 667 39.45 -13.93 -7.35
N LEU A 668 39.35 -12.60 -7.43
CA LEU A 668 39.46 -11.85 -8.69
C LEU A 668 40.91 -11.59 -9.14
N GLU A 669 41.92 -12.07 -8.41
CA GLU A 669 43.33 -11.85 -8.77
C GLU A 669 43.65 -12.25 -10.22
N ALA A 670 43.21 -13.43 -10.65
CA ALA A 670 43.42 -13.91 -12.02
C ALA A 670 42.76 -12.97 -13.04
N SER A 671 41.49 -12.62 -12.80
CA SER A 671 40.75 -11.69 -13.65
C SER A 671 41.38 -10.30 -13.73
N LEU A 672 42.06 -9.82 -12.70
CA LEU A 672 42.77 -8.55 -12.72
C LEU A 672 44.14 -8.66 -13.41
N LYS A 673 44.82 -9.80 -13.26
CA LYS A 673 46.13 -10.06 -13.88
C LYS A 673 46.06 -10.14 -15.40
N ASP A 674 44.95 -10.65 -15.93
CA ASP A 674 44.73 -10.86 -17.37
C ASP A 674 44.33 -9.58 -18.13
N GLN A 675 44.24 -8.44 -17.47
CA GLN A 675 43.76 -7.17 -18.04
C GLN A 675 44.87 -6.13 -18.10
N ASP A 676 45.11 -5.51 -19.25
CA ASP A 676 46.12 -4.45 -19.40
C ASP A 676 45.61 -3.04 -19.03
N ASP A 677 44.32 -2.91 -18.74
CA ASP A 677 43.67 -1.66 -18.36
C ASP A 677 44.25 -1.06 -17.05
N LEU A 678 44.48 0.25 -17.04
CA LEU A 678 45.08 0.95 -15.89
C LEU A 678 44.26 0.77 -14.60
N SER A 679 42.93 0.79 -14.67
CA SER A 679 42.06 0.59 -13.51
C SER A 679 42.26 -0.80 -12.91
N ALA A 680 42.43 -1.84 -13.75
CA ALA A 680 42.70 -3.20 -13.29
C ALA A 680 44.10 -3.32 -12.66
N GLN A 681 45.10 -2.66 -13.24
CA GLN A 681 46.46 -2.66 -12.71
C GLN A 681 46.56 -1.94 -11.35
N VAL A 682 45.86 -0.82 -11.16
CA VAL A 682 45.76 -0.13 -9.86
C VAL A 682 45.14 -1.07 -8.81
N SER A 683 44.01 -1.70 -9.13
CA SER A 683 43.33 -2.66 -8.25
C SER A 683 44.18 -3.89 -7.93
N LEU A 684 44.96 -4.40 -8.89
CA LEU A 684 45.90 -5.50 -8.67
C LEU A 684 47.04 -5.11 -7.72
N CYS A 685 47.63 -3.91 -7.88
CA CYS A 685 48.64 -3.41 -6.96
C CYS A 685 48.08 -3.29 -5.54
N ARG A 686 46.85 -2.76 -5.39
CA ARG A 686 46.17 -2.69 -4.11
C ARG A 686 45.92 -4.08 -3.50
N LEU A 687 45.47 -5.04 -4.30
CA LEU A 687 45.29 -6.43 -3.87
C LEU A 687 46.60 -7.05 -3.36
N LEU A 688 47.71 -6.89 -4.09
CA LEU A 688 49.02 -7.41 -3.70
C LEU A 688 49.52 -6.75 -2.40
N ALA A 689 49.26 -5.46 -2.21
CA ALA A 689 49.55 -4.76 -0.96
C ALA A 689 48.73 -5.32 0.21
N LEU A 690 47.42 -5.53 0.03
CA LEU A 690 46.53 -6.12 1.04
C LEU A 690 46.95 -7.56 1.42
N GLN A 691 47.46 -8.33 0.46
CA GLN A 691 48.00 -9.67 0.68
C GLN A 691 49.44 -9.69 1.25
N GLN A 692 50.06 -8.52 1.45
CA GLN A 692 51.44 -8.37 1.92
C GLN A 692 52.50 -9.03 1.01
N ARG A 693 52.25 -9.10 -0.30
CA ARG A 693 53.15 -9.70 -1.30
C ARG A 693 54.15 -8.69 -1.84
N GLY A 694 55.06 -8.24 -0.98
CA GLY A 694 55.94 -7.08 -1.23
C GLY A 694 56.77 -7.11 -2.52
N ASN A 695 57.34 -8.24 -2.92
CA ASN A 695 58.15 -8.34 -4.15
C ASN A 695 57.30 -8.17 -5.41
N GLU A 696 56.19 -8.91 -5.50
CA GLU A 696 55.27 -8.82 -6.64
C GLU A 696 54.61 -7.45 -6.73
N PHE A 697 54.24 -6.89 -5.57
CA PHE A 697 53.73 -5.53 -5.46
C PHE A 697 54.69 -4.50 -6.07
N ARG A 698 55.97 -4.52 -5.69
CA ARG A 698 56.98 -3.58 -6.22
C ARG A 698 57.17 -3.72 -7.73
N VAL A 699 57.34 -4.95 -8.22
CA VAL A 699 57.52 -5.21 -9.66
C VAL A 699 56.31 -4.71 -10.46
N ARG A 700 55.10 -4.91 -9.93
CA ARG A 700 53.88 -4.47 -10.62
C ARG A 700 53.70 -2.96 -10.54
N LEU A 701 54.01 -2.35 -9.40
CA LEU A 701 53.97 -0.90 -9.23
C LEU A 701 54.93 -0.18 -10.16
N ASP A 702 56.18 -0.66 -10.31
CA ASP A 702 57.14 -0.02 -11.21
C ASP A 702 56.68 -0.03 -12.67
N LYS A 703 56.06 -1.13 -13.13
CA LYS A 703 55.40 -1.18 -14.45
C LYS A 703 54.25 -0.21 -14.58
N LEU A 704 53.40 -0.09 -13.55
CA LEU A 704 52.30 0.86 -13.55
C LEU A 704 52.80 2.31 -13.59
N ARG A 705 53.91 2.60 -12.90
CA ARG A 705 54.53 3.94 -12.89
C ARG A 705 55.07 4.33 -14.27
N GLU A 706 55.66 3.40 -15.01
CA GLU A 706 56.08 3.64 -16.40
C GLU A 706 54.90 4.01 -17.31
N ALA A 707 53.69 3.52 -17.01
CA ALA A 707 52.47 3.84 -17.76
C ALA A 707 51.78 5.13 -17.31
N VAL A 708 52.05 5.61 -16.07
CA VAL A 708 51.35 6.74 -15.43
C VAL A 708 52.35 7.85 -15.04
N VAL A 709 53.36 8.09 -15.86
CA VAL A 709 54.48 9.02 -15.58
C VAL A 709 54.01 10.45 -15.31
N GLN A 710 52.84 10.85 -15.85
CA GLN A 710 52.20 12.14 -15.56
C GLN A 710 50.74 11.96 -15.12
N PRO A 711 50.20 12.84 -14.25
CA PRO A 711 48.80 12.82 -13.80
C PRO A 711 47.77 12.94 -14.94
N GLU A 712 48.18 13.42 -16.11
CA GLU A 712 47.37 13.53 -17.33
C GLU A 712 47.08 12.19 -18.03
N ALA A 713 47.49 11.06 -17.44
CA ALA A 713 47.06 9.74 -17.90
C ALA A 713 45.51 9.65 -17.83
N ASP A 714 44.90 8.90 -18.76
CA ASP A 714 43.44 8.71 -18.88
C ASP A 714 42.88 7.82 -17.74
N LEU A 715 43.15 8.22 -16.50
CA LEU A 715 42.66 7.60 -15.28
C LEU A 715 41.35 8.24 -14.85
N LEU A 716 40.39 7.37 -14.57
CA LEU A 716 39.17 7.75 -13.87
C LEU A 716 39.55 8.29 -12.48
N LEU A 717 38.86 9.34 -12.04
CA LEU A 717 39.14 10.04 -10.79
C LEU A 717 39.25 9.08 -9.58
N GLU A 718 38.34 8.11 -9.50
CA GLU A 718 38.32 7.10 -8.44
C GLU A 718 39.61 6.26 -8.42
N ASP A 719 40.15 5.94 -9.59
CA ASP A 719 41.35 5.10 -9.73
C ASP A 719 42.63 5.90 -9.51
N GLU A 720 42.62 7.20 -9.82
CA GLU A 720 43.71 8.13 -9.49
C GLU A 720 43.86 8.31 -7.97
N ILE A 721 42.74 8.47 -7.24
CA ILE A 721 42.74 8.53 -5.76
C ILE A 721 43.33 7.22 -5.18
N ARG A 722 42.96 6.07 -5.74
CA ARG A 722 43.48 4.77 -5.31
C ARG A 722 44.96 4.59 -5.63
N LEU A 723 45.41 5.07 -6.80
CA LEU A 723 46.82 5.05 -7.17
C LEU A 723 47.66 5.86 -6.17
N ALA A 724 47.18 7.04 -5.75
CA ALA A 724 47.85 7.83 -4.71
C ALA A 724 48.02 7.02 -3.41
N GLY A 725 46.99 6.27 -2.98
CA GLY A 725 47.09 5.39 -1.83
C GLY A 725 48.09 4.24 -2.01
N VAL A 726 48.11 3.61 -3.18
CA VAL A 726 49.08 2.56 -3.53
C VAL A 726 50.52 3.10 -3.51
N LEU A 727 50.75 4.29 -4.05
CA LEU A 727 52.05 4.97 -4.04
C LEU A 727 52.50 5.33 -2.62
N LEU A 728 51.57 5.76 -1.77
CA LEU A 728 51.85 6.06 -0.37
C LEU A 728 52.28 4.80 0.40
N ILE A 729 51.59 3.67 0.21
CA ILE A 729 51.98 2.36 0.79
C ILE A 729 53.39 1.97 0.35
N ALA A 730 53.79 2.29 -0.88
CA ALA A 730 55.12 2.07 -1.41
C ALA A 730 56.19 3.08 -0.94
N SER A 731 55.86 3.97 0.00
CA SER A 731 56.74 5.04 0.48
C SER A 731 57.18 6.00 -0.63
N ARG A 732 56.27 6.31 -1.58
CA ARG A 732 56.47 7.27 -2.68
C ARG A 732 55.63 8.53 -2.48
N ALA A 733 55.78 9.19 -1.33
CA ALA A 733 54.92 10.30 -0.91
C ALA A 733 54.86 11.46 -1.93
N ALA A 734 55.97 11.83 -2.56
CA ALA A 734 55.98 12.91 -3.55
C ALA A 734 55.16 12.57 -4.82
N GLU A 735 55.15 11.32 -5.25
CA GLU A 735 54.34 10.87 -6.38
C GLU A 735 52.86 10.78 -6.01
N ALA A 736 52.58 10.21 -4.82
CA ALA A 736 51.22 10.16 -4.27
C ALA A 736 50.62 11.57 -4.15
N LYS A 737 51.40 12.54 -3.65
CA LYS A 737 50.99 13.94 -3.52
C LYS A 737 50.60 14.56 -4.86
N ARG A 738 51.40 14.36 -5.92
CA ARG A 738 51.09 14.90 -7.26
C ARG A 738 49.80 14.36 -7.85
N HIS A 739 49.57 13.04 -7.74
CA HIS A 739 48.32 12.43 -8.22
C HIS A 739 47.11 12.88 -7.39
N LEU A 740 47.27 13.02 -6.08
CA LEU A 740 46.19 13.49 -5.23
C LEU A 740 45.86 14.97 -5.46
N GLU A 741 46.86 15.84 -5.66
CA GLU A 741 46.66 17.25 -6.04
C GLU A 741 45.89 17.35 -7.38
N HIS A 742 46.23 16.53 -8.36
CA HIS A 742 45.50 16.47 -9.62
C HIS A 742 44.05 15.97 -9.45
N ALA A 743 43.85 14.88 -8.70
CA ALA A 743 42.51 14.39 -8.37
C ALA A 743 41.66 15.44 -7.65
N LEU A 744 42.24 16.17 -6.69
CA LEU A 744 41.57 17.25 -5.98
C LEU A 744 41.23 18.43 -6.90
N SER A 745 42.07 18.74 -7.90
CA SER A 745 41.80 19.81 -8.87
C SER A 745 40.60 19.51 -9.80
N ARG A 746 40.25 18.23 -9.94
CA ARG A 746 39.11 17.74 -10.72
C ARG A 746 37.85 17.53 -9.86
N LEU A 747 37.94 17.78 -8.56
CA LEU A 747 36.88 17.48 -7.62
C LEU A 747 35.85 18.61 -7.60
N ASP A 748 34.61 18.27 -7.91
CA ASP A 748 33.44 19.12 -7.67
C ASP A 748 32.30 18.29 -7.04
N ARG A 749 31.10 18.89 -6.92
CA ARG A 749 29.95 18.19 -6.36
C ARG A 749 29.44 17.05 -7.25
N GLU A 750 29.66 17.10 -8.55
CA GLU A 750 29.26 16.05 -9.49
C GLU A 750 30.20 14.86 -9.39
N ALA A 751 31.50 15.11 -9.50
CA ALA A 751 32.55 14.12 -9.30
C ALA A 751 32.41 13.40 -7.95
N LEU A 752 32.14 14.14 -6.86
CA LEU A 752 31.91 13.55 -5.53
C LEU A 752 30.72 12.59 -5.46
N ARG A 753 29.67 12.81 -6.26
CA ARG A 753 28.49 11.95 -6.30
C ARG A 753 28.78 10.61 -7.00
N GLU A 754 29.72 10.59 -7.93
CA GLU A 754 30.15 9.39 -8.66
C GLU A 754 31.11 8.48 -7.87
N LEU A 755 31.76 9.03 -6.84
CA LEU A 755 32.65 8.27 -5.95
C LEU A 755 31.86 7.40 -4.97
N ASN A 756 32.35 6.18 -4.76
CA ASN A 756 31.81 5.32 -3.70
C ASN A 756 32.23 5.85 -2.32
N ALA A 757 31.54 5.36 -1.27
CA ALA A 757 31.74 5.89 0.08
C ALA A 757 33.14 5.60 0.63
N GLU A 758 33.74 4.46 0.26
CA GLU A 758 35.11 4.13 0.65
C GLU A 758 36.14 5.03 -0.02
N THR A 759 35.98 5.37 -1.31
CA THR A 759 36.92 6.25 -2.03
C THR A 759 36.83 7.68 -1.51
N ILE A 760 35.64 8.17 -1.17
CA ILE A 760 35.49 9.49 -0.50
C ILE A 760 36.25 9.50 0.82
N ARG A 761 36.14 8.43 1.63
CA ARG A 761 36.90 8.34 2.89
C ARG A 761 38.40 8.29 2.64
N HIS A 762 38.84 7.44 1.71
CA HIS A 762 40.27 7.32 1.37
C HIS A 762 40.85 8.61 0.81
N LEU A 763 40.08 9.35 0.02
CA LEU A 763 40.47 10.68 -0.46
C LEU A 763 40.90 11.55 0.73
N TRP A 764 40.10 11.61 1.80
CA TRP A 764 40.43 12.41 2.99
C TRP A 764 41.57 11.84 3.81
N ASP A 765 41.59 10.52 4.04
CA ASP A 765 42.68 9.87 4.77
C ASP A 765 44.04 10.16 4.11
N LEU A 766 44.08 10.15 2.76
CA LEU A 766 45.28 10.48 1.99
C LEU A 766 45.61 11.98 2.01
N ALA A 767 44.60 12.82 1.94
CA ALA A 767 44.72 14.28 2.01
C ALA A 767 45.37 14.73 3.33
N ASP A 768 44.89 14.19 4.44
CA ASP A 768 45.42 14.42 5.78
C ASP A 768 46.84 13.86 5.92
N ALA A 769 47.09 12.64 5.42
CA ALA A 769 48.40 11.99 5.48
C ALA A 769 49.49 12.69 4.64
N LEU A 770 49.10 13.45 3.61
CA LEU A 770 50.02 14.14 2.69
C LEU A 770 50.11 15.66 2.95
N GLU A 771 49.47 16.14 4.02
CA GLU A 771 49.46 17.56 4.44
C GLU A 771 49.08 18.48 3.27
N LEU A 772 48.00 18.13 2.56
CA LEU A 772 47.44 18.99 1.52
C LEU A 772 46.45 19.97 2.15
N ASP A 773 46.66 21.28 1.94
CA ASP A 773 45.83 22.36 2.52
C ASP A 773 44.70 22.85 1.58
N ALA A 774 44.54 22.22 0.41
CA ALA A 774 43.66 22.70 -0.64
C ALA A 774 42.24 22.14 -0.53
N TYR A 775 41.41 22.67 0.38
CA TYR A 775 39.99 22.32 0.42
C TYR A 775 39.10 23.54 0.48
N GLU A 776 38.12 23.59 -0.41
CA GLU A 776 36.90 24.35 -0.15
C GLU A 776 36.14 23.63 0.98
N ALA A 777 35.92 24.32 2.10
CA ALA A 777 35.21 23.78 3.26
C ALA A 777 33.81 23.21 2.90
N ASP A 778 33.22 23.75 1.84
CA ASP A 778 31.93 23.34 1.28
C ASP A 778 32.00 21.94 0.65
N LEU A 779 33.03 21.62 -0.15
CA LEU A 779 33.18 20.30 -0.77
C LEU A 779 33.45 19.21 0.27
N ARG A 780 34.21 19.55 1.32
CA ARG A 780 34.43 18.64 2.46
C ARG A 780 33.13 18.36 3.21
N THR A 781 32.35 19.40 3.51
CA THR A 781 31.05 19.26 4.18
C THR A 781 30.08 18.43 3.34
N TYR A 782 30.05 18.69 2.03
CA TYR A 782 29.20 17.97 1.08
C TYR A 782 29.57 16.50 0.96
N SER A 783 30.86 16.17 0.82
CA SER A 783 31.34 14.80 0.71
C SER A 783 31.10 13.99 1.99
N ILE A 784 31.20 14.62 3.18
CA ILE A 784 30.78 14.00 4.46
C ILE A 784 29.29 13.67 4.45
N ALA A 785 28.44 14.50 3.86
CA ALA A 785 27.01 14.23 3.77
C ALA A 785 26.66 13.03 2.86
N LEU A 786 27.55 12.68 1.91
CA LEU A 786 27.38 11.53 1.01
C LEU A 786 27.77 10.18 1.64
N LEU A 787 28.40 10.19 2.83
CA LEU A 787 28.82 8.98 3.50
C LEU A 787 27.70 8.31 4.32
N PRO A 788 27.63 6.96 4.31
CA PRO A 788 26.87 6.18 5.28
C PRO A 788 27.19 6.59 6.73
N SER A 789 26.20 6.53 7.63
CA SER A 789 26.33 6.97 9.03
C SER A 789 27.52 6.33 9.75
N ARG A 790 27.81 5.06 9.46
CA ARG A 790 28.95 4.32 10.02
C ARG A 790 30.32 4.93 9.68
N LEU A 791 30.45 5.51 8.49
CA LEU A 791 31.71 6.11 8.01
C LEU A 791 31.84 7.56 8.48
N ARG A 792 30.72 8.27 8.67
CA ARG A 792 30.70 9.62 9.26
C ARG A 792 31.21 9.65 10.70
N GLN A 793 30.96 8.59 11.48
CA GLN A 793 31.39 8.52 12.89
C GLN A 793 32.86 8.14 13.07
N ALA A 794 33.46 7.43 12.11
CA ALA A 794 34.87 7.03 12.17
C ALA A 794 35.85 8.16 11.81
N GLY A 795 35.36 9.26 11.21
CA GLY A 795 36.12 10.47 10.87
C GLY A 795 35.99 11.62 11.87
N LYS A 796 35.44 11.36 13.07
CA LYS A 796 35.52 12.23 14.24
C LYS A 796 36.46 11.59 15.25
#